data_AF-A0AAW0Z115-F1
#
_entry.id   AF-A0AAW0Z115-F1
#
_cell.length_a   1.000
_cell.length_b   1.000
_cell.length_c   1.000
_cell.angle_alpha   90.00
_cell.angle_beta   90.00
_cell.angle_gamma   90.00
#
_symmetry.space_group_name_H-M   'P 1'
#
loop_
_entity.id
_entity.type
_entity.pdbx_description
1 polymer ?
#
loop_
_entity_poly.entity_id
_entity_poly.type
_entity_poly.pdbx_seq_one_letter_code
_entity_poly.pdbx_strand_id
1 'polypeptide(L)'
;MDVGATAAFDFTGSPPFRLEYTEQRKGGRARTLGETFQSHQGAITLRPEHEGEYTYVKLEKPPIKQTVHPLANVDLVGSLANTRRQTLYACSGDVVDVDVDARGIAPLKLAYLKTWGTRSENITNDLPSGRSKVSVTVPDELAANSGASGKMSIALLSIEDGNGCVRKISTPAVEIDIKRQKSQKVMVTEGEVAKAQLRLTGEAPWEVTYAFDNREKKITVRDPNNHLSFSDKGVYRLVKVKDAQCEGDVSAADSTFEIDFKPRPIVTLQEIGSISHGANGYKHKGLCAGQEDQAALRFVGQAPFELGYRYTADGRTSKHTMKSAQETGIFHLATEPGHHRYDFMTLADGNYPQTDVSIVLEHEVHTRPSVSFIRPNSRPICLDSHLSGDARIHLKGVAPFKLSLAVRKPASISVTTHQVKIDAHDWTLELPEHEMKEIGRHEVMITRVEDQSGCEQVVNDDDELRTTVEVVESARIVAVDERRDLCVGDSLDFLLQGKAPWTIEYEWLGKKHKVTSSASQFTRRAEKKGVFEVKSVALRDNQCKRRVSDLIRTVHPLPSARISEGEDSLREGDEPAAFKVHFSGTPPFSFTYTRSEDVGATARSKVVETQTIGDIWKDSYTISSSLPGDYAVTSVSDKFCRYPPITRTNKRMIE
;
A
#
# COMPACT_ATOMS: atom_id res chain seq x y z
N MET A 1 -11.75 -60.41 -56.06
CA MET A 1 -11.47 -60.09 -57.48
C MET A 1 -12.00 -61.24 -58.30
N ASP A 2 -12.98 -60.95 -59.16
CA ASP A 2 -13.54 -61.88 -60.14
C ASP A 2 -12.49 -62.19 -61.21
N VAL A 3 -11.62 -63.14 -60.94
CA VAL A 3 -10.68 -63.64 -61.96
C VAL A 3 -11.38 -64.81 -62.66
N GLY A 4 -11.87 -64.57 -63.87
CA GLY A 4 -12.45 -65.59 -64.73
C GLY A 4 -12.96 -65.02 -66.04
N ALA A 5 -13.00 -65.84 -67.09
CA ALA A 5 -13.62 -65.49 -68.35
C ALA A 5 -15.02 -66.10 -68.43
N THR A 6 -16.04 -65.29 -68.72
CA THR A 6 -17.41 -65.80 -68.91
C THR A 6 -17.65 -66.10 -70.37
N ALA A 7 -17.94 -67.36 -70.70
CA ALA A 7 -18.35 -67.77 -72.04
C ALA A 7 -19.87 -67.93 -72.07
N ALA A 8 -20.54 -67.11 -72.88
CA ALA A 8 -21.98 -67.20 -73.14
C ALA A 8 -22.26 -68.09 -74.36
N PHE A 9 -23.36 -68.82 -74.30
CA PHE A 9 -23.80 -69.76 -75.32
C PHE A 9 -25.28 -69.57 -75.63
N ASP A 10 -25.60 -69.54 -76.91
CA ASP A 10 -26.96 -69.68 -77.43
C ASP A 10 -27.11 -71.06 -78.09
N PHE A 11 -28.19 -71.76 -77.76
CA PHE A 11 -28.47 -73.13 -78.16
C PHE A 11 -29.75 -73.21 -79.03
N THR A 12 -29.68 -73.98 -80.11
CA THR A 12 -30.80 -74.26 -81.02
C THR A 12 -31.18 -75.74 -80.95
N GLY A 13 -32.45 -76.06 -80.69
CA GLY A 13 -32.96 -77.42 -80.51
C GLY A 13 -33.97 -77.51 -79.35
N SER A 14 -34.29 -78.70 -78.86
CA SER A 14 -35.14 -78.87 -77.66
C SER A 14 -34.27 -79.18 -76.42
N PRO A 15 -34.44 -78.48 -75.28
CA PRO A 15 -33.67 -78.74 -74.06
C PRO A 15 -34.03 -80.12 -73.44
N PRO A 16 -33.13 -80.72 -72.62
CA PRO A 16 -31.89 -80.15 -72.08
C PRO A 16 -30.68 -80.20 -73.04
N PHE A 17 -29.89 -79.12 -73.06
CA PHE A 17 -28.63 -79.04 -73.81
C PHE A 17 -27.45 -79.41 -72.93
N ARG A 18 -26.60 -80.34 -73.37
CA ARG A 18 -25.37 -80.70 -72.67
C ARG A 18 -24.15 -80.12 -73.39
N LEU A 19 -23.42 -79.28 -72.68
CA LEU A 19 -22.17 -78.70 -73.11
C LEU A 19 -21.02 -79.52 -72.57
N GLU A 20 -20.14 -80.03 -73.43
CA GLU A 20 -18.85 -80.59 -73.01
C GLU A 20 -17.71 -79.78 -73.63
N TYR A 21 -16.70 -79.47 -72.82
CA TYR A 21 -15.50 -78.74 -73.23
C TYR A 21 -14.29 -79.29 -72.50
N THR A 22 -13.10 -79.10 -73.07
CA THR A 22 -11.84 -79.52 -72.45
C THR A 22 -11.08 -78.31 -71.93
N GLU A 23 -10.64 -78.38 -70.68
CA GLU A 23 -9.69 -77.44 -70.07
C GLU A 23 -8.31 -78.10 -70.06
N GLN A 24 -7.30 -77.41 -70.61
CA GLN A 24 -5.92 -77.87 -70.54
C GLN A 24 -4.99 -76.75 -70.09
N ARG A 25 -4.30 -76.98 -68.96
CA ARG A 25 -3.14 -76.19 -68.56
C ARG A 25 -1.93 -76.60 -69.41
N LYS A 26 -1.15 -75.63 -69.89
CA LYS A 26 0.07 -75.85 -70.67
C LYS A 26 1.02 -76.80 -69.92
N GLY A 27 1.35 -77.94 -70.54
CA GLY A 27 2.18 -79.01 -69.94
C GLY A 27 1.42 -80.01 -69.05
N GLY A 28 0.12 -79.80 -68.82
CA GLY A 28 -0.76 -80.70 -68.06
C GLY A 28 -1.66 -81.55 -68.95
N ARG A 29 -2.33 -82.54 -68.33
CA ARG A 29 -3.36 -83.35 -69.00
C ARG A 29 -4.64 -82.53 -69.19
N ALA A 30 -5.27 -82.66 -70.36
CA ALA A 30 -6.58 -82.07 -70.61
C ALA A 30 -7.66 -82.75 -69.76
N ARG A 31 -8.54 -81.95 -69.16
CA ARG A 31 -9.69 -82.42 -68.37
C ARG A 31 -10.96 -82.07 -69.13
N THR A 32 -11.82 -83.06 -69.37
CA THR A 32 -13.14 -82.83 -69.96
C THR A 32 -14.12 -82.44 -68.86
N LEU A 33 -14.77 -81.30 -69.04
CA LEU A 33 -15.78 -80.74 -68.16
C LEU A 33 -17.10 -80.67 -68.92
N GLY A 34 -18.21 -80.83 -68.22
CA GLY A 34 -19.53 -80.80 -68.83
C GLY A 34 -20.57 -80.12 -67.95
N GLU A 35 -21.48 -79.37 -68.57
CA GLU A 35 -22.54 -78.62 -67.92
C GLU A 35 -23.84 -78.71 -68.72
N THR A 36 -24.98 -78.77 -68.04
CA THR A 36 -26.29 -78.98 -68.69
C THR A 36 -27.17 -77.75 -68.52
N PHE A 37 -27.73 -77.25 -69.62
CA PHE A 37 -28.58 -76.08 -69.67
C PHE A 37 -30.02 -76.48 -70.03
N GLN A 38 -30.98 -75.93 -69.30
CA GLN A 38 -32.42 -76.15 -69.52
C GLN A 38 -33.04 -75.07 -70.43
N SER A 39 -32.30 -74.01 -70.73
CA SER A 39 -32.72 -72.88 -71.56
C SER A 39 -31.90 -72.80 -72.84
N HIS A 40 -32.46 -72.10 -73.84
CA HIS A 40 -31.78 -71.78 -75.09
C HIS A 40 -30.59 -70.82 -74.92
N GLN A 41 -30.41 -70.20 -73.75
CA GLN A 41 -29.23 -69.41 -73.40
C GLN A 41 -28.59 -69.97 -72.15
N GLY A 42 -27.26 -69.89 -72.06
CA GLY A 42 -26.50 -70.30 -70.88
C GLY A 42 -25.13 -69.64 -70.85
N ALA A 43 -24.50 -69.56 -69.68
CA ALA A 43 -23.15 -69.03 -69.54
C ALA A 43 -22.37 -69.85 -68.52
N ILE A 44 -21.08 -70.05 -68.79
CA ILE A 44 -20.14 -70.68 -67.86
C ILE A 44 -19.06 -69.67 -67.49
N THR A 45 -18.58 -69.73 -66.25
CA THR A 45 -17.45 -68.92 -65.81
C THR A 45 -16.21 -69.81 -65.72
N LEU A 46 -15.21 -69.54 -66.54
CA LEU A 46 -13.93 -70.24 -66.58
C LEU A 46 -13.01 -69.64 -65.51
N ARG A 47 -12.78 -70.38 -64.42
CA ARG A 47 -11.98 -69.95 -63.27
C ARG A 47 -10.90 -70.98 -62.94
N PRO A 48 -9.65 -70.79 -63.38
CA PRO A 48 -8.54 -71.68 -63.05
C PRO A 48 -8.13 -71.57 -61.57
N GLU A 49 -7.83 -72.69 -60.92
CA GLU A 49 -7.39 -72.72 -59.52
C GLU A 49 -5.90 -72.39 -59.31
N HIS A 50 -5.08 -72.47 -60.37
CA HIS A 50 -3.63 -72.27 -60.30
C HIS A 50 -3.12 -71.34 -61.39
N GLU A 51 -1.95 -70.73 -61.15
CA GLU A 51 -1.24 -69.91 -62.13
C GLU A 51 -0.79 -70.74 -63.35
N GLY A 52 -0.84 -70.15 -64.55
CA GLY A 52 -0.41 -70.79 -65.78
C GLY A 52 -1.23 -70.40 -67.01
N GLU A 53 -0.83 -70.90 -68.18
CA GLU A 53 -1.57 -70.75 -69.42
C GLU A 53 -2.60 -71.88 -69.57
N TYR A 54 -3.87 -71.54 -69.69
CA TYR A 54 -5.00 -72.44 -69.86
C TYR A 54 -5.58 -72.28 -71.27
N THR A 55 -5.92 -73.39 -71.90
CA THR A 55 -6.61 -73.42 -73.20
C THR A 55 -7.89 -74.22 -73.05
N TYR A 56 -9.01 -73.60 -73.45
CA TYR A 56 -10.34 -74.19 -73.42
C TYR A 56 -10.81 -74.52 -74.85
N VAL A 57 -11.17 -75.77 -75.12
CA VAL A 57 -11.58 -76.23 -76.46
C VAL A 57 -12.96 -76.88 -76.41
N LYS A 58 -13.86 -76.44 -77.31
CA LYS A 58 -15.18 -77.04 -77.56
C LYS A 58 -15.28 -77.43 -79.04
N LEU A 59 -15.73 -78.65 -79.30
CA LEU A 59 -16.04 -79.27 -80.61
C LEU A 59 -16.27 -78.23 -81.73
N GLU A 60 -15.18 -77.96 -82.46
CA GLU A 60 -15.11 -77.18 -83.71
C GLU A 60 -15.13 -75.64 -83.63
N LYS A 61 -15.03 -75.02 -82.44
CA LYS A 61 -14.79 -73.57 -82.30
C LYS A 61 -13.32 -73.26 -81.95
N PRO A 62 -12.80 -72.06 -82.31
CA PRO A 62 -11.44 -71.66 -81.94
C PRO A 62 -11.26 -71.65 -80.42
N PRO A 63 -10.07 -72.06 -79.93
CA PRO A 63 -9.82 -72.21 -78.50
C PRO A 63 -9.76 -70.87 -77.77
N ILE A 64 -10.31 -70.81 -76.57
CA ILE A 64 -10.14 -69.65 -75.67
C ILE A 64 -8.84 -69.86 -74.89
N LYS A 65 -7.93 -68.89 -74.94
CA LYS A 65 -6.68 -68.91 -74.17
C LYS A 65 -6.77 -67.93 -73.02
N GLN A 66 -6.46 -68.38 -71.82
CA GLN A 66 -6.42 -67.57 -70.60
C GLN A 66 -5.05 -67.74 -69.93
N THR A 67 -4.40 -66.65 -69.56
CA THR A 67 -3.14 -66.69 -68.79
C THR A 67 -3.43 -66.20 -67.37
N VAL A 68 -3.12 -67.04 -66.38
CA VAL A 68 -3.24 -66.70 -64.95
C VAL A 68 -1.85 -66.45 -64.39
N HIS A 69 -1.61 -65.25 -63.89
CA HIS A 69 -0.32 -64.83 -63.36
C HIS A 69 -0.16 -65.14 -61.86
N PRO A 70 1.08 -65.36 -61.37
CA PRO A 70 1.35 -65.52 -59.94
C PRO A 70 0.99 -64.26 -59.15
N LEU A 71 0.45 -64.45 -57.95
CA LEU A 71 0.19 -63.34 -57.03
C LEU A 71 1.50 -62.71 -56.58
N ALA A 72 1.56 -61.37 -56.56
CA ALA A 72 2.69 -60.68 -55.97
C ALA A 72 2.88 -61.09 -54.49
N ASN A 73 4.11 -61.24 -54.04
CA ASN A 73 4.46 -61.50 -52.65
C ASN A 73 5.79 -60.84 -52.31
N VAL A 74 6.02 -60.60 -51.02
CA VAL A 74 7.32 -60.21 -50.51
C VAL A 74 7.53 -60.83 -49.14
N ASP A 75 8.70 -61.44 -48.97
CA ASP A 75 9.09 -62.09 -47.72
C ASP A 75 10.37 -61.43 -47.18
N LEU A 76 10.50 -61.37 -45.85
CA LEU A 76 11.75 -60.96 -45.20
C LEU A 76 12.78 -62.08 -45.33
N VAL A 77 14.01 -61.75 -45.73
CA VAL A 77 15.09 -62.74 -45.96
C VAL A 77 16.34 -62.41 -45.15
N GLY A 78 17.28 -63.36 -45.07
CA GLY A 78 18.54 -63.20 -44.34
C GLY A 78 18.43 -63.53 -42.84
N SER A 79 19.21 -62.82 -42.00
CA SER A 79 19.28 -63.03 -40.54
C SER A 79 17.93 -62.84 -39.81
N LEU A 80 16.91 -62.33 -40.52
CA LEU A 80 15.56 -62.06 -40.04
C LEU A 80 14.57 -63.21 -40.33
N ALA A 81 14.96 -64.21 -41.13
CA ALA A 81 14.07 -65.29 -41.57
C ALA A 81 13.97 -66.47 -40.59
N ASN A 82 14.88 -66.60 -39.61
CA ASN A 82 15.01 -67.83 -38.80
C ASN A 82 15.06 -67.60 -37.27
N THR A 83 14.72 -66.40 -36.79
CA THR A 83 14.70 -66.07 -35.36
C THR A 83 13.32 -65.60 -34.92
N ARG A 84 12.83 -66.13 -33.77
CA ARG A 84 11.59 -65.66 -33.10
C ARG A 84 11.65 -64.18 -32.64
N ARG A 85 12.79 -63.50 -32.78
CA ARG A 85 12.99 -62.07 -32.50
C ARG A 85 13.71 -61.42 -33.68
N GLN A 86 12.98 -60.58 -34.41
CA GLN A 86 13.47 -59.77 -35.52
C GLN A 86 13.90 -58.40 -34.97
N THR A 87 15.02 -58.34 -34.25
CA THR A 87 15.55 -57.08 -33.71
C THR A 87 16.83 -56.68 -34.44
N LEU A 88 16.82 -55.51 -35.08
CA LEU A 88 18.01 -54.86 -35.64
C LEU A 88 18.52 -53.78 -34.68
N TYR A 89 19.82 -53.48 -34.74
CA TYR A 89 20.45 -52.44 -33.92
C TYR A 89 21.01 -51.35 -34.83
N ALA A 90 20.69 -50.09 -34.53
CA ALA A 90 21.23 -48.93 -35.24
C ALA A 90 21.98 -48.03 -34.26
N CYS A 91 23.32 -48.03 -34.36
CA CYS A 91 24.21 -47.24 -33.50
C CYS A 91 24.72 -45.96 -34.21
N SER A 92 24.91 -46.01 -35.53
CA SER A 92 25.45 -44.91 -36.35
C SER A 92 24.69 -44.80 -37.68
N GLY A 93 24.36 -43.57 -38.09
CA GLY A 93 23.59 -43.30 -39.31
C GLY A 93 22.09 -43.18 -39.06
N ASP A 94 21.38 -42.67 -40.07
CA ASP A 94 19.92 -42.42 -40.05
C ASP A 94 19.17 -43.27 -41.08
N VAL A 95 19.79 -44.36 -41.54
CA VAL A 95 19.20 -45.30 -42.49
C VAL A 95 19.44 -46.72 -42.00
N VAL A 96 18.40 -47.56 -42.07
CA VAL A 96 18.44 -48.99 -41.71
C VAL A 96 18.00 -49.81 -42.92
N ASP A 97 18.84 -50.74 -43.36
CA ASP A 97 18.52 -51.61 -44.49
C ASP A 97 17.77 -52.87 -44.02
N VAL A 98 16.66 -53.18 -44.69
CA VAL A 98 15.88 -54.42 -44.47
C VAL A 98 15.96 -55.30 -45.71
N ASP A 99 16.44 -56.52 -45.55
CA ASP A 99 16.55 -57.50 -46.65
C ASP A 99 15.18 -58.14 -46.96
N VAL A 100 14.72 -58.03 -48.22
CA VAL A 100 13.44 -58.55 -48.71
C VAL A 100 13.60 -59.36 -50.00
N ASP A 101 12.71 -60.31 -50.25
CA ASP A 101 12.64 -61.11 -51.47
C ASP A 101 11.26 -60.98 -52.10
N ALA A 102 11.19 -60.24 -53.21
CA ALA A 102 9.94 -59.86 -53.86
C ALA A 102 9.66 -60.73 -55.10
N ARG A 103 8.42 -61.19 -55.22
CA ARG A 103 7.94 -62.05 -56.32
C ARG A 103 6.69 -61.43 -56.91
N GLY A 104 6.52 -61.50 -58.23
CA GLY A 104 5.38 -60.93 -58.95
C GLY A 104 5.80 -60.21 -60.23
N ILE A 105 4.84 -59.61 -60.92
CA ILE A 105 5.08 -58.90 -62.19
C ILE A 105 5.60 -57.50 -61.88
N ALA A 106 6.81 -57.20 -62.34
CA ALA A 106 7.38 -55.85 -62.25
C ALA A 106 6.60 -54.83 -63.10
N PRO A 107 6.57 -53.54 -62.71
CA PRO A 107 7.16 -52.95 -61.50
C PRO A 107 6.38 -53.32 -60.22
N LEU A 108 7.09 -53.69 -59.15
CA LEU A 108 6.49 -53.99 -57.85
C LEU A 108 6.57 -52.74 -56.94
N LYS A 109 5.52 -52.46 -56.18
CA LYS A 109 5.49 -51.39 -55.17
C LYS A 109 5.19 -51.97 -53.80
N LEU A 110 6.08 -51.72 -52.84
CA LEU A 110 5.94 -52.19 -51.46
C LEU A 110 5.48 -51.05 -50.56
N ALA A 111 4.33 -51.22 -49.93
CA ALA A 111 3.87 -50.37 -48.84
C ALA A 111 4.25 -50.97 -47.48
N TYR A 112 4.88 -50.18 -46.62
CA TYR A 112 5.23 -50.56 -45.26
C TYR A 112 4.92 -49.43 -44.27
N LEU A 113 4.68 -49.79 -43.01
CA LEU A 113 4.41 -48.89 -41.90
C LEU A 113 5.63 -48.84 -40.98
N LYS A 114 6.16 -47.64 -40.75
CA LYS A 114 7.11 -47.40 -39.65
C LYS A 114 6.37 -46.84 -38.42
N THR A 115 6.72 -47.31 -37.24
CA THR A 115 6.12 -46.90 -35.96
C THR A 115 7.20 -46.59 -34.93
N TRP A 116 7.06 -45.51 -34.18
CA TRP A 116 7.97 -45.14 -33.10
C TRP A 116 7.19 -44.39 -32.01
N GLY A 117 7.31 -44.83 -30.76
CA GLY A 117 6.52 -44.28 -29.66
C GLY A 117 5.01 -44.34 -29.95
N THR A 118 4.36 -43.17 -30.08
CA THR A 118 2.93 -43.03 -30.41
C THR A 118 2.66 -42.65 -31.87
N ARG A 119 3.70 -42.51 -32.69
CA ARG A 119 3.60 -42.05 -34.08
C ARG A 119 3.79 -43.18 -35.07
N SER A 120 3.25 -43.00 -36.26
CA SER A 120 3.36 -43.95 -37.34
C SER A 120 3.30 -43.26 -38.70
N GLU A 121 3.94 -43.86 -39.70
CA GLU A 121 4.01 -43.30 -41.07
C GLU A 121 4.03 -44.44 -42.09
N ASN A 122 3.19 -44.31 -43.12
CA ASN A 122 3.12 -45.25 -44.23
C ASN A 122 3.99 -44.77 -45.38
N ILE A 123 4.82 -45.66 -45.91
CA ILE A 123 5.73 -45.38 -47.03
C ILE A 123 5.50 -46.44 -48.12
N THR A 124 5.47 -45.99 -49.37
CA THR A 124 5.41 -46.87 -50.53
C THR A 124 6.63 -46.64 -51.42
N ASN A 125 7.44 -47.69 -51.60
CA ASN A 125 8.65 -47.64 -52.40
C ASN A 125 8.57 -48.62 -53.58
N ASP A 126 9.16 -48.24 -54.71
CA ASP A 126 9.38 -49.17 -55.82
C ASP A 126 10.38 -50.25 -55.40
N LEU A 127 10.08 -51.50 -55.74
CA LEU A 127 10.86 -52.67 -55.32
C LEU A 127 11.23 -53.51 -56.55
N PRO A 128 12.51 -53.88 -56.72
CA PRO A 128 12.90 -54.77 -57.80
C PRO A 128 12.42 -56.21 -57.52
N SER A 129 12.14 -56.98 -58.58
CA SER A 129 11.87 -58.42 -58.44
C SER A 129 13.11 -59.17 -57.96
N GLY A 130 12.92 -60.11 -57.04
CA GLY A 130 13.98 -60.89 -56.39
C GLY A 130 14.47 -60.28 -55.08
N ARG A 131 15.65 -60.73 -54.63
CA ARG A 131 16.27 -60.27 -53.38
C ARG A 131 16.82 -58.86 -53.50
N SER A 132 16.42 -57.99 -52.58
CA SER A 132 16.87 -56.60 -52.53
C SER A 132 16.83 -56.03 -51.11
N LYS A 133 17.38 -54.83 -50.94
CA LYS A 133 17.40 -54.09 -49.66
C LYS A 133 16.46 -52.90 -49.73
N VAL A 134 15.60 -52.79 -48.72
CA VAL A 134 14.77 -51.61 -48.49
C VAL A 134 15.46 -50.73 -47.45
N SER A 135 16.00 -49.60 -47.90
CA SER A 135 16.60 -48.61 -47.01
C SER A 135 15.53 -47.75 -46.35
N VAL A 136 15.34 -47.91 -45.05
CA VAL A 136 14.34 -47.22 -44.24
C VAL A 136 15.01 -46.10 -43.45
N THR A 137 14.51 -44.87 -43.61
CA THR A 137 15.03 -43.70 -42.90
C THR A 137 14.52 -43.66 -41.46
N VAL A 138 15.42 -43.30 -40.54
CA VAL A 138 15.13 -43.08 -39.13
C VAL A 138 14.42 -41.73 -38.97
N PRO A 139 13.33 -41.63 -38.18
CA PRO A 139 12.64 -40.36 -37.92
C PRO A 139 13.55 -39.32 -37.25
N ASP A 140 13.36 -38.03 -37.57
CA ASP A 140 14.16 -36.90 -37.05
C ASP A 140 14.28 -36.88 -35.51
N GLU A 141 13.25 -37.34 -34.81
CA GLU A 141 13.24 -37.42 -33.34
C GLU A 141 14.26 -38.40 -32.79
N LEU A 142 14.61 -39.43 -33.56
CA LEU A 142 15.60 -40.46 -33.25
C LEU A 142 16.84 -40.35 -34.16
N ALA A 143 16.95 -39.28 -34.96
CA ALA A 143 18.08 -39.04 -35.84
C ALA A 143 19.36 -38.78 -35.04
N ALA A 144 20.52 -38.93 -35.69
CA ALA A 144 21.82 -38.85 -35.04
C ALA A 144 22.05 -37.49 -34.34
N ASN A 145 21.47 -36.40 -34.85
CA ASN A 145 21.55 -35.06 -34.29
C ASN A 145 20.74 -34.85 -33.00
N SER A 146 19.66 -35.61 -32.79
CA SER A 146 18.79 -35.45 -31.62
C SER A 146 19.42 -36.06 -30.35
N GLY A 147 20.36 -36.98 -30.52
CA GLY A 147 21.01 -37.74 -29.45
C GLY A 147 20.02 -38.60 -28.64
N ALA A 148 18.80 -38.80 -29.14
CA ALA A 148 17.75 -39.55 -28.46
C ALA A 148 17.84 -41.04 -28.82
N SER A 149 17.78 -41.92 -27.80
CA SER A 149 17.68 -43.37 -27.98
C SER A 149 16.23 -43.82 -27.91
N GLY A 150 15.85 -44.84 -28.66
CA GLY A 150 14.47 -45.32 -28.71
C GLY A 150 14.28 -46.57 -29.58
N LYS A 151 13.05 -47.07 -29.66
CA LYS A 151 12.70 -48.21 -30.50
C LYS A 151 11.79 -47.78 -31.64
N MET A 152 12.02 -48.34 -32.81
CA MET A 152 11.17 -48.21 -34.01
C MET A 152 10.77 -49.61 -34.47
N SER A 153 9.61 -49.78 -35.11
CA SER A 153 9.27 -51.03 -35.78
C SER A 153 8.73 -50.83 -37.19
N ILE A 154 9.02 -51.79 -38.07
CA ILE A 154 8.64 -51.79 -39.49
C ILE A 154 7.72 -52.98 -39.77
N ALA A 155 6.52 -52.71 -40.27
CA ALA A 155 5.56 -53.74 -40.68
C ALA A 155 5.27 -53.64 -42.18
N LEU A 156 5.42 -54.74 -42.92
CA LEU A 156 5.07 -54.81 -44.34
C LEU A 156 3.54 -54.88 -44.48
N LEU A 157 2.93 -53.97 -45.23
CA LEU A 157 1.47 -53.83 -45.33
C LEU A 157 0.89 -54.46 -46.59
N SER A 158 1.44 -54.11 -47.76
CA SER A 158 0.96 -54.61 -49.04
C SER A 158 2.00 -54.52 -50.13
N ILE A 159 1.87 -55.36 -51.15
CA ILE A 159 2.62 -55.28 -52.40
C ILE A 159 1.65 -55.15 -53.57
N GLU A 160 1.92 -54.20 -54.45
CA GLU A 160 1.20 -53.97 -55.70
C GLU A 160 2.08 -54.38 -56.88
N ASP A 161 1.51 -55.07 -57.87
CA ASP A 161 2.21 -55.44 -59.09
C ASP A 161 2.02 -54.43 -60.23
N GLY A 162 2.75 -54.63 -61.33
CA GLY A 162 2.66 -53.79 -62.53
C GLY A 162 1.28 -53.77 -63.21
N ASN A 163 0.39 -54.71 -62.84
CA ASN A 163 -0.99 -54.78 -63.32
C ASN A 163 -1.99 -54.13 -62.35
N GLY A 164 -1.53 -53.54 -61.25
CA GLY A 164 -2.37 -52.85 -60.25
C GLY A 164 -3.04 -53.80 -59.24
N CYS A 165 -2.63 -55.07 -59.16
CA CYS A 165 -3.14 -56.01 -58.17
C CYS A 165 -2.44 -55.81 -56.82
N VAL A 166 -3.18 -55.30 -55.84
CA VAL A 166 -2.68 -55.10 -54.46
C VAL A 166 -2.95 -56.33 -53.61
N ARG A 167 -1.89 -56.93 -53.05
CA ARG A 167 -1.98 -57.99 -52.05
C ARG A 167 -1.58 -57.46 -50.67
N LYS A 168 -2.42 -57.69 -49.66
CA LYS A 168 -2.08 -57.42 -48.26
C LYS A 168 -1.12 -58.49 -47.72
N ILE A 169 -0.11 -58.04 -46.98
CA ILE A 169 0.93 -58.87 -46.36
C ILE A 169 0.68 -58.89 -44.86
N SER A 170 0.86 -60.05 -44.24
CA SER A 170 0.74 -60.23 -42.80
C SER A 170 2.00 -60.91 -42.29
N THR A 171 3.09 -60.15 -42.23
CA THR A 171 4.36 -60.57 -41.62
C THR A 171 4.55 -59.86 -40.27
N PRO A 172 5.21 -60.48 -39.29
CA PRO A 172 5.59 -59.81 -38.05
C PRO A 172 6.38 -58.53 -38.31
N ALA A 173 6.23 -57.54 -37.42
CA ALA A 173 7.00 -56.32 -37.50
C ALA A 173 8.47 -56.56 -37.08
N VAL A 174 9.40 -55.97 -37.82
CA VAL A 174 10.83 -55.93 -37.47
C VAL A 174 11.03 -54.81 -36.46
N GLU A 175 11.53 -55.13 -35.27
CA GLU A 175 11.92 -54.13 -34.27
C GLU A 175 13.34 -53.62 -34.54
N ILE A 176 13.57 -52.33 -34.33
CA ILE A 176 14.85 -51.66 -34.47
C ILE A 176 15.13 -50.92 -33.16
N ASP A 177 16.19 -51.30 -32.46
CA ASP A 177 16.66 -50.64 -31.24
C ASP A 177 17.74 -49.61 -31.61
N ILE A 178 17.41 -48.32 -31.45
CA ILE A 178 18.26 -47.18 -31.80
C ILE A 178 18.91 -46.68 -30.51
N LYS A 179 20.23 -46.84 -30.40
CA LYS A 179 21.00 -46.36 -29.25
C LYS A 179 21.93 -45.23 -29.69
N ARG A 180 21.75 -44.05 -29.11
CA ARG A 180 22.58 -42.85 -29.31
C ARG A 180 23.37 -42.56 -28.04
N GLN A 181 24.67 -42.32 -28.17
CA GLN A 181 25.53 -41.88 -27.06
C GLN A 181 25.68 -40.37 -27.12
N LYS A 182 25.42 -39.68 -26.00
CA LYS A 182 25.61 -38.23 -25.85
C LYS A 182 26.99 -37.93 -25.25
N SER A 183 27.56 -36.78 -25.63
CA SER A 183 28.75 -36.21 -24.99
C SER A 183 28.53 -36.01 -23.48
N GLN A 184 29.56 -36.29 -22.68
CA GLN A 184 29.49 -36.20 -21.22
C GLN A 184 29.83 -34.79 -20.76
N LYS A 185 28.82 -34.03 -20.30
CA LYS A 185 28.99 -32.77 -19.56
C LYS A 185 28.81 -33.02 -18.07
N VAL A 186 29.77 -32.61 -17.25
CA VAL A 186 29.74 -32.78 -15.79
C VAL A 186 29.93 -31.42 -15.11
N MET A 187 29.04 -31.14 -14.13
CA MET A 187 29.12 -29.94 -13.28
C MET A 187 29.70 -30.32 -11.92
N VAL A 188 30.84 -29.74 -11.55
CA VAL A 188 31.49 -29.93 -10.24
C VAL A 188 31.61 -28.61 -9.48
N THR A 189 31.88 -28.65 -8.18
CA THR A 189 32.25 -27.42 -7.45
C THR A 189 33.71 -27.05 -7.77
N GLU A 190 34.05 -25.78 -7.69
CA GLU A 190 35.44 -25.34 -7.87
C GLU A 190 36.35 -25.97 -6.80
N GLY A 191 37.37 -26.72 -7.24
CA GLY A 191 38.27 -27.47 -6.36
C GLY A 191 37.95 -28.96 -6.21
N GLU A 192 36.78 -29.43 -6.66
CA GLU A 192 36.48 -30.85 -6.78
C GLU A 192 37.12 -31.47 -8.04
N VAL A 193 37.43 -32.77 -7.97
CA VAL A 193 37.99 -33.52 -9.08
C VAL A 193 36.89 -34.27 -9.81
N ALA A 194 36.64 -33.90 -11.07
CA ALA A 194 35.77 -34.63 -11.98
C ALA A 194 36.47 -35.88 -12.51
N LYS A 195 35.72 -36.99 -12.61
CA LYS A 195 36.21 -38.28 -13.11
C LYS A 195 35.55 -38.60 -14.45
N ALA A 196 36.33 -38.60 -15.53
CA ALA A 196 35.89 -39.04 -16.85
C ALA A 196 36.18 -40.54 -17.01
N GLN A 197 35.14 -41.36 -17.22
CA GLN A 197 35.30 -42.80 -17.39
C GLN A 197 35.83 -43.12 -18.79
N LEU A 198 36.88 -43.93 -18.86
CA LEU A 198 37.39 -44.50 -20.10
C LEU A 198 36.71 -45.83 -20.39
N ARG A 199 36.56 -46.14 -21.68
CA ARG A 199 36.11 -47.44 -22.18
C ARG A 199 37.02 -47.86 -23.31
N LEU A 200 38.06 -48.59 -22.97
CA LEU A 200 39.11 -49.01 -23.89
C LEU A 200 38.89 -50.46 -24.33
N THR A 201 39.25 -50.75 -25.58
CA THR A 201 39.23 -52.10 -26.15
C THR A 201 40.66 -52.48 -26.60
N GLY A 202 40.98 -53.79 -26.61
CA GLY A 202 42.32 -54.29 -26.96
C GLY A 202 43.02 -54.96 -25.77
N GLU A 203 44.36 -54.99 -25.80
CA GLU A 203 45.19 -55.60 -24.76
C GLU A 203 45.98 -54.57 -23.94
N ALA A 204 45.98 -54.73 -22.61
CA ALA A 204 46.73 -53.86 -21.71
C ALA A 204 48.25 -53.98 -21.93
N PRO A 205 49.05 -52.91 -21.72
CA PRO A 205 48.64 -51.57 -21.30
C PRO A 205 48.21 -50.67 -22.46
N TRP A 206 47.25 -49.78 -22.21
CA TRP A 206 46.84 -48.73 -23.14
C TRP A 206 47.55 -47.42 -22.84
N GLU A 207 47.97 -46.76 -23.89
CA GLU A 207 48.56 -45.43 -23.90
C GLU A 207 47.54 -44.45 -24.47
N VAL A 208 47.02 -43.57 -23.62
CA VAL A 208 45.96 -42.62 -23.94
C VAL A 208 46.53 -41.20 -23.93
N THR A 209 46.32 -40.47 -25.03
CA THR A 209 46.69 -39.05 -25.17
C THR A 209 45.44 -38.21 -25.27
N TYR A 210 45.32 -37.21 -24.40
CA TYR A 210 44.21 -36.26 -24.38
C TYR A 210 44.74 -34.83 -24.43
N ALA A 211 43.96 -33.93 -25.04
CA ALA A 211 44.25 -32.51 -25.15
C ALA A 211 43.34 -31.70 -24.21
N PHE A 212 43.91 -30.69 -23.57
CA PHE A 212 43.23 -29.65 -22.81
C PHE A 212 43.91 -28.31 -23.11
N ASP A 213 43.15 -27.27 -23.48
CA ASP A 213 43.70 -25.97 -23.91
C ASP A 213 44.83 -26.09 -24.95
N ASN A 214 44.64 -26.94 -25.96
CA ASN A 214 45.63 -27.26 -27.01
C ASN A 214 46.97 -27.83 -26.49
N ARG A 215 47.02 -28.32 -25.25
CA ARG A 215 48.16 -29.05 -24.70
C ARG A 215 47.82 -30.53 -24.58
N GLU A 216 48.63 -31.37 -25.21
CA GLU A 216 48.49 -32.82 -25.13
C GLU A 216 49.17 -33.37 -23.88
N LYS A 217 48.50 -34.29 -23.22
CA LYS A 217 49.02 -35.04 -22.08
C LYS A 217 48.78 -36.52 -22.29
N LYS A 218 49.78 -37.30 -21.91
CA LYS A 218 49.87 -38.73 -22.18
C LYS A 218 49.85 -39.50 -20.88
N ILE A 219 49.05 -40.56 -20.83
CA ILE A 219 48.97 -41.45 -19.67
C ILE A 219 48.96 -42.92 -20.11
N THR A 220 49.36 -43.80 -19.20
CA THR A 220 49.31 -45.26 -19.42
C THR A 220 48.36 -45.89 -18.40
N VAL A 221 47.41 -46.68 -18.87
CA VAL A 221 46.40 -47.35 -18.06
C VAL A 221 46.39 -48.85 -18.33
N ARG A 222 46.09 -49.65 -17.32
CA ARG A 222 46.03 -51.12 -17.42
C ARG A 222 44.62 -51.70 -17.26
N ASP A 223 43.69 -50.89 -16.80
CA ASP A 223 42.27 -51.25 -16.70
C ASP A 223 41.53 -50.63 -17.90
N PRO A 224 40.81 -51.41 -18.72
CA PRO A 224 40.03 -50.87 -19.83
C PRO A 224 38.91 -49.92 -19.39
N ASN A 225 38.46 -49.99 -18.13
CA ASN A 225 37.43 -49.14 -17.53
C ASN A 225 38.00 -48.09 -16.55
N ASN A 226 39.28 -47.72 -16.71
CA ASN A 226 39.90 -46.71 -15.86
C ASN A 226 39.24 -45.32 -16.01
N HIS A 227 39.64 -44.34 -15.20
CA HIS A 227 39.13 -42.97 -15.28
C HIS A 227 40.27 -41.93 -15.35
N LEU A 228 39.98 -40.81 -16.02
CA LEU A 228 40.80 -39.61 -15.98
C LEU A 228 40.27 -38.67 -14.90
N SER A 229 41.16 -38.09 -14.12
CA SER A 229 40.83 -37.12 -13.08
C SER A 229 41.23 -35.72 -13.50
N PHE A 230 40.28 -34.81 -13.44
CA PHE A 230 40.41 -33.43 -13.92
C PHE A 230 39.91 -32.45 -12.86
N SER A 231 40.66 -31.38 -12.60
CA SER A 231 40.29 -30.31 -11.66
C SER A 231 39.82 -29.04 -12.35
N ASP A 232 40.32 -28.78 -13.56
CA ASP A 232 40.11 -27.51 -14.25
C ASP A 232 38.90 -27.60 -15.17
N LYS A 233 38.10 -26.52 -15.22
CA LYS A 233 36.98 -26.42 -16.16
C LYS A 233 37.47 -26.30 -17.60
N GLY A 234 36.70 -26.81 -18.54
CA GLY A 234 36.96 -26.74 -19.97
C GLY A 234 36.64 -28.03 -20.70
N VAL A 235 37.00 -28.08 -21.97
CA VAL A 235 36.71 -29.21 -22.85
C VAL A 235 37.97 -30.06 -23.03
N TYR A 236 37.92 -31.29 -22.54
CA TYR A 236 38.97 -32.27 -22.68
C TYR A 236 38.68 -33.15 -23.89
N ARG A 237 39.66 -33.33 -24.78
CA ARG A 237 39.50 -34.12 -26.00
C ARG A 237 40.47 -35.29 -26.04
N LEU A 238 39.97 -36.52 -26.16
CA LEU A 238 40.79 -37.68 -26.49
C LEU A 238 41.32 -37.53 -27.92
N VAL A 239 42.64 -37.57 -28.09
CA VAL A 239 43.33 -37.35 -29.37
C VAL A 239 43.83 -38.66 -29.95
N LYS A 240 44.49 -39.49 -29.13
CA LYS A 240 45.11 -40.74 -29.59
C LYS A 240 45.02 -41.82 -28.54
N VAL A 241 44.78 -43.05 -28.98
CA VAL A 241 44.86 -44.25 -28.14
C VAL A 241 45.73 -45.29 -28.84
N LYS A 242 46.55 -45.99 -28.07
CA LYS A 242 47.39 -47.10 -28.54
C LYS A 242 47.35 -48.20 -27.50
N ASP A 243 47.17 -49.45 -27.91
CA ASP A 243 47.24 -50.60 -26.99
C ASP A 243 48.68 -51.14 -26.92
N ALA A 244 48.88 -52.34 -26.35
CA ALA A 244 50.22 -52.93 -26.24
C ALA A 244 50.94 -53.14 -27.58
N GLN A 245 50.20 -53.28 -28.70
CA GLN A 245 50.76 -53.70 -29.99
C GLN A 245 50.39 -52.79 -31.17
N CYS A 246 49.23 -52.14 -31.15
CA CYS A 246 48.59 -51.46 -32.27
C CYS A 246 48.14 -50.03 -31.93
N GLU A 247 48.10 -49.15 -32.94
CA GLU A 247 47.39 -47.87 -32.84
C GLU A 247 45.88 -48.11 -32.95
N GLY A 248 45.09 -47.39 -32.15
CA GLY A 248 43.64 -47.49 -32.13
C GLY A 248 42.95 -46.20 -32.54
N ASP A 249 41.68 -46.32 -32.94
CA ASP A 249 40.84 -45.19 -33.35
C ASP A 249 40.00 -44.66 -32.18
N VAL A 250 39.87 -43.33 -32.10
CA VAL A 250 39.01 -42.65 -31.11
C VAL A 250 37.66 -42.34 -31.76
N SER A 251 36.58 -42.85 -31.17
CA SER A 251 35.20 -42.48 -31.56
C SER A 251 35.02 -40.97 -31.47
N ALA A 252 34.71 -40.32 -32.60
CA ALA A 252 34.50 -38.87 -32.63
C ALA A 252 33.35 -38.44 -31.69
N ALA A 253 32.32 -39.28 -31.53
CA ALA A 253 31.16 -39.02 -30.68
C ALA A 253 31.48 -39.06 -29.18
N ASP A 254 32.49 -39.85 -28.76
CA ASP A 254 32.89 -40.02 -27.36
C ASP A 254 34.26 -39.38 -27.05
N SER A 255 34.76 -38.56 -27.97
CA SER A 255 36.09 -37.96 -27.87
C SER A 255 36.15 -36.77 -26.92
N THR A 256 35.01 -36.20 -26.49
CA THR A 256 34.98 -34.95 -25.70
C THR A 256 34.32 -35.12 -24.33
N PHE A 257 34.96 -34.58 -23.30
CA PHE A 257 34.45 -34.49 -21.94
C PHE A 257 34.46 -33.02 -21.49
N GLU A 258 33.30 -32.46 -21.17
CA GLU A 258 33.15 -31.05 -20.79
C GLU A 258 32.96 -30.94 -19.27
N ILE A 259 33.81 -30.12 -18.64
CA ILE A 259 33.76 -29.81 -17.21
C ILE A 259 33.42 -28.34 -17.06
N ASP A 260 32.40 -28.05 -16.26
CA ASP A 260 32.05 -26.69 -15.90
C ASP A 260 31.79 -26.62 -14.38
N PHE A 261 31.94 -25.43 -13.81
CA PHE A 261 31.77 -25.21 -12.39
C PHE A 261 30.34 -24.80 -12.06
N LYS A 262 29.80 -25.33 -10.96
CA LYS A 262 28.54 -24.83 -10.42
C LYS A 262 28.70 -23.34 -10.07
N PRO A 263 27.70 -22.47 -10.34
CA PRO A 263 27.81 -21.05 -10.05
C PRO A 263 27.95 -20.81 -8.55
N ARG A 264 28.81 -19.87 -8.17
CA ARG A 264 28.93 -19.42 -6.76
C ARG A 264 27.67 -18.66 -6.35
N PRO A 265 27.27 -18.76 -5.06
CA PRO A 265 26.09 -18.07 -4.59
C PRO A 265 26.28 -16.55 -4.57
N ILE A 266 25.21 -15.82 -4.84
CA ILE A 266 25.18 -14.35 -4.88
C ILE A 266 24.08 -13.89 -3.92
N VAL A 267 24.33 -12.80 -3.20
CA VAL A 267 23.32 -12.09 -2.40
C VAL A 267 23.25 -10.63 -2.82
N THR A 268 22.05 -10.07 -2.88
CA THR A 268 21.81 -8.65 -3.12
C THR A 268 20.79 -8.11 -2.12
N LEU A 269 20.97 -6.87 -1.67
CA LEU A 269 19.98 -6.18 -0.85
C LEU A 269 18.92 -5.57 -1.78
N GLN A 270 17.64 -5.81 -1.51
CA GLN A 270 16.57 -5.20 -2.29
C GLN A 270 16.34 -3.75 -1.88
N GLU A 271 16.37 -2.85 -2.86
CA GLU A 271 16.02 -1.44 -2.65
C GLU A 271 14.50 -1.29 -2.56
N ILE A 272 14.07 -0.62 -1.50
CA ILE A 272 12.67 -0.30 -1.23
C ILE A 272 12.59 1.18 -0.86
N GLY A 273 11.40 1.77 -0.80
CA GLY A 273 11.24 3.20 -0.51
C GLY A 273 11.97 3.68 0.75
N SER A 274 12.27 2.80 1.72
CA SER A 274 13.02 3.11 2.95
C SER A 274 14.53 2.83 2.89
N ILE A 275 15.03 2.08 1.89
CA ILE A 275 16.44 1.72 1.72
C ILE A 275 16.95 2.21 0.37
N SER A 276 17.99 3.03 0.39
CA SER A 276 18.61 3.59 -0.82
C SER A 276 20.09 3.21 -0.92
N HIS A 277 20.59 3.02 -2.14
CA HIS A 277 22.00 2.75 -2.39
C HIS A 277 22.79 4.06 -2.58
N GLY A 278 23.82 4.27 -1.77
CA GLY A 278 24.72 5.43 -1.81
C GLY A 278 26.18 5.05 -2.12
N ALA A 279 27.08 6.04 -2.04
CA ALA A 279 28.50 5.85 -2.36
C ALA A 279 29.24 4.86 -1.43
N ASN A 280 28.77 4.71 -0.18
CA ASN A 280 29.41 3.88 0.85
C ASN A 280 28.58 2.63 1.22
N GLY A 281 27.62 2.24 0.38
CA GLY A 281 26.71 1.13 0.62
C GLY A 281 25.24 1.56 0.75
N TYR A 282 24.41 0.69 1.31
CA TYR A 282 22.99 0.93 1.50
C TYR A 282 22.72 1.70 2.78
N LYS A 283 21.80 2.66 2.71
CA LYS A 283 21.35 3.46 3.85
C LYS A 283 19.84 3.44 3.98
N HIS A 284 19.36 3.13 5.17
CA HIS A 284 17.96 3.25 5.54
C HIS A 284 17.59 4.70 5.88
N LYS A 285 16.34 5.11 5.66
CA LYS A 285 15.84 6.47 5.95
C LYS A 285 15.81 6.87 7.43
N GLY A 286 15.98 5.90 8.33
CA GLY A 286 15.90 6.07 9.77
C GLY A 286 14.63 5.45 10.36
N LEU A 287 14.68 5.09 11.64
CA LEU A 287 13.60 4.45 12.40
C LEU A 287 13.40 5.17 13.74
N CYS A 288 12.22 5.00 14.34
CA CYS A 288 12.01 5.41 15.71
C CYS A 288 12.29 4.26 16.68
N ALA A 289 12.74 4.57 17.90
CA ALA A 289 13.00 3.57 18.92
C ALA A 289 11.78 2.64 19.13
N GLY A 290 12.03 1.33 19.16
CA GLY A 290 11.01 0.28 19.24
C GLY A 290 10.17 0.06 17.98
N GLN A 291 10.40 0.81 16.90
CA GLN A 291 9.76 0.54 15.60
C GLN A 291 10.50 -0.58 14.89
N GLU A 292 9.80 -1.68 14.60
CA GLU A 292 10.34 -2.79 13.83
C GLU A 292 10.33 -2.49 12.33
N ASP A 293 11.43 -2.80 11.65
CA ASP A 293 11.51 -2.78 10.20
C ASP A 293 12.47 -3.87 9.69
N GLN A 294 12.35 -4.20 8.41
CA GLN A 294 12.98 -5.37 7.80
C GLN A 294 13.58 -5.02 6.44
N ALA A 295 14.77 -5.55 6.17
CA ALA A 295 15.42 -5.49 4.87
C ALA A 295 15.36 -6.85 4.17
N ALA A 296 14.91 -6.86 2.91
CA ALA A 296 14.86 -8.09 2.12
C ALA A 296 16.19 -8.33 1.39
N LEU A 297 16.75 -9.53 1.57
CA LEU A 297 17.95 -10.01 0.89
C LEU A 297 17.55 -11.05 -0.15
N ARG A 298 17.98 -10.88 -1.39
CA ARG A 298 17.77 -11.85 -2.46
C ARG A 298 19.01 -12.71 -2.64
N PHE A 299 18.84 -14.02 -2.57
CA PHE A 299 19.86 -15.02 -2.75
C PHE A 299 19.67 -15.73 -4.10
N VAL A 300 20.77 -16.02 -4.77
CA VAL A 300 20.84 -16.82 -5.99
C VAL A 300 21.89 -17.90 -5.78
N GLY A 301 21.51 -19.17 -5.92
CA GLY A 301 22.37 -20.33 -5.66
C GLY A 301 21.56 -21.54 -5.19
N GLN A 302 22.20 -22.49 -4.53
CA GLN A 302 21.53 -23.69 -4.02
C GLN A 302 21.26 -23.57 -2.51
N ALA A 303 20.00 -23.38 -2.13
CA ALA A 303 19.60 -23.35 -0.72
C ALA A 303 20.00 -24.65 0.04
N PRO A 304 20.23 -24.60 1.36
CA PRO A 304 20.09 -23.44 2.26
C PRO A 304 21.27 -22.47 2.20
N PHE A 305 20.98 -21.18 2.39
CA PHE A 305 21.96 -20.10 2.43
C PHE A 305 22.34 -19.75 3.87
N GLU A 306 23.63 -19.51 4.12
CA GLU A 306 24.11 -18.93 5.38
C GLU A 306 24.91 -17.66 5.12
N LEU A 307 24.40 -16.52 5.60
CA LEU A 307 25.00 -15.20 5.42
C LEU A 307 25.64 -14.73 6.73
N GLY A 308 26.97 -14.70 6.76
CA GLY A 308 27.77 -14.16 7.85
C GLY A 308 27.89 -12.64 7.74
N TYR A 309 27.61 -11.94 8.82
CA TYR A 309 27.69 -10.49 8.91
C TYR A 309 28.29 -10.02 10.23
N ARG A 310 28.80 -8.80 10.19
CA ARG A 310 29.30 -8.07 11.36
C ARG A 310 28.32 -6.97 11.70
N TYR A 311 27.88 -6.94 12.94
CA TYR A 311 27.01 -5.90 13.47
C TYR A 311 27.79 -4.97 14.39
N THR A 312 27.75 -3.68 14.10
CA THR A 312 28.38 -2.62 14.90
C THR A 312 27.33 -1.64 15.39
N ALA A 313 27.28 -1.43 16.71
CA ALA A 313 26.45 -0.43 17.38
C ALA A 313 27.23 0.15 18.57
N ASP A 314 27.14 1.46 18.80
CA ASP A 314 27.84 2.17 19.88
C ASP A 314 29.35 1.84 19.99
N GLY A 315 30.01 1.67 18.85
CA GLY A 315 31.43 1.30 18.77
C GLY A 315 31.77 -0.15 19.18
N ARG A 316 30.77 -0.97 19.52
CA ARG A 316 30.93 -2.40 19.81
C ARG A 316 30.58 -3.22 18.57
N THR A 317 31.41 -4.20 18.28
CA THR A 317 31.28 -5.05 17.09
C THR A 317 31.07 -6.50 17.48
N SER A 318 30.11 -7.17 16.84
CA SER A 318 29.79 -8.58 17.04
C SER A 318 29.61 -9.29 15.69
N LYS A 319 29.89 -10.60 15.65
CA LYS A 319 29.71 -11.43 14.46
C LYS A 319 28.45 -12.27 14.60
N HIS A 320 27.68 -12.36 13.53
CA HIS A 320 26.39 -13.05 13.49
C HIS A 320 26.23 -13.78 12.16
N THR A 321 25.32 -14.74 12.14
CA THR A 321 24.97 -15.49 10.93
C THR A 321 23.46 -15.53 10.77
N MET A 322 22.99 -15.19 9.58
CA MET A 322 21.62 -15.37 9.13
C MET A 322 21.53 -16.66 8.31
N LYS A 323 20.44 -17.41 8.45
CA LYS A 323 20.16 -18.57 7.59
C LYS A 323 18.87 -18.35 6.82
N SER A 324 18.83 -18.77 5.56
CA SER A 324 17.63 -18.75 4.73
C SER A 324 17.50 -20.02 3.92
N ALA A 325 16.35 -20.69 4.00
CA ALA A 325 16.00 -21.80 3.11
C ALA A 325 15.38 -21.33 1.79
N GLN A 326 15.05 -20.04 1.67
CA GLN A 326 14.37 -19.43 0.53
C GLN A 326 15.31 -18.50 -0.23
N GLU A 327 14.97 -18.21 -1.49
CA GLU A 327 15.67 -17.22 -2.33
C GLU A 327 15.52 -15.78 -1.83
N THR A 328 14.56 -15.51 -0.94
CA THR A 328 14.42 -14.22 -0.27
C THR A 328 14.52 -14.44 1.23
N GLY A 329 15.49 -13.80 1.89
CA GLY A 329 15.63 -13.79 3.34
C GLY A 329 15.24 -12.44 3.93
N ILE A 330 14.65 -12.47 5.12
CA ILE A 330 14.19 -11.28 5.85
C ILE A 330 15.22 -10.95 6.93
N PHE A 331 15.79 -9.76 6.87
CA PHE A 331 16.74 -9.24 7.85
C PHE A 331 16.08 -8.20 8.75
N HIS A 332 15.91 -8.54 10.03
CA HIS A 332 15.36 -7.61 11.02
C HIS A 332 16.38 -6.55 11.41
N LEU A 333 15.99 -5.29 11.33
CA LEU A 333 16.80 -4.16 11.76
C LEU A 333 16.70 -3.98 13.28
N ALA A 334 17.77 -3.46 13.88
CA ALA A 334 17.81 -3.13 15.29
C ALA A 334 16.82 -1.99 15.61
N THR A 335 16.25 -2.00 16.81
CA THR A 335 15.22 -1.02 17.22
C THR A 335 15.66 -0.17 18.41
N GLU A 336 16.87 -0.42 18.93
CA GLU A 336 17.49 0.35 20.00
C GLU A 336 17.97 1.71 19.48
N PRO A 337 17.90 2.79 20.26
CA PRO A 337 18.38 4.10 19.82
C PRO A 337 19.89 4.10 19.51
N GLY A 338 20.28 4.73 18.40
CA GLY A 338 21.68 4.88 18.03
C GLY A 338 21.96 4.67 16.54
N HIS A 339 23.25 4.60 16.20
CA HIS A 339 23.71 4.30 14.85
C HIS A 339 24.08 2.82 14.74
N HIS A 340 23.56 2.17 13.69
CA HIS A 340 23.69 0.74 13.48
C HIS A 340 24.25 0.46 12.09
N ARG A 341 25.26 -0.41 12.05
CA ARG A 341 25.92 -0.81 10.81
C ARG A 341 26.03 -2.33 10.70
N TYR A 342 25.65 -2.86 9.55
CA TYR A 342 25.75 -4.26 9.17
C TYR A 342 26.70 -4.42 7.99
N ASP A 343 27.82 -5.08 8.19
CA ASP A 343 28.74 -5.48 7.10
C ASP A 343 28.53 -6.96 6.78
N PHE A 344 27.88 -7.27 5.65
CA PHE A 344 27.72 -8.64 5.15
C PHE A 344 29.00 -9.08 4.44
N MET A 345 29.62 -10.15 4.93
CA MET A 345 31.00 -10.52 4.58
C MET A 345 31.14 -11.85 3.87
N THR A 346 30.32 -12.84 4.22
CA THR A 346 30.48 -14.22 3.73
C THR A 346 29.13 -14.86 3.45
N LEU A 347 29.00 -15.57 2.33
CA LEU A 347 27.82 -16.32 1.93
C LEU A 347 28.19 -17.78 1.68
N ALA A 348 27.48 -18.69 2.32
CA ALA A 348 27.56 -20.13 2.06
C ALA A 348 26.25 -20.62 1.44
N ASP A 349 26.32 -21.66 0.63
CA ASP A 349 25.17 -22.38 0.07
C ASP A 349 25.43 -23.89 0.07
N GLY A 350 24.52 -24.69 -0.50
CA GLY A 350 24.65 -26.14 -0.57
C GLY A 350 25.84 -26.66 -1.39
N ASN A 351 26.49 -25.81 -2.20
CA ASN A 351 27.65 -26.17 -3.02
C ASN A 351 28.96 -25.58 -2.50
N TYR A 352 28.93 -24.35 -1.99
CA TYR A 352 30.10 -23.58 -1.59
C TYR A 352 30.03 -23.24 -0.10
N PRO A 353 30.99 -23.72 0.72
CA PRO A 353 30.99 -23.47 2.16
C PRO A 353 31.31 -22.01 2.51
N GLN A 354 31.96 -21.26 1.62
CA GLN A 354 32.23 -19.84 1.80
C GLN A 354 32.44 -19.13 0.45
N THR A 355 31.78 -17.99 0.29
CA THR A 355 31.95 -17.03 -0.81
C THR A 355 32.02 -15.63 -0.19
N ASP A 356 33.04 -14.85 -0.53
CA ASP A 356 33.21 -13.51 0.04
C ASP A 356 32.24 -12.51 -0.60
N VAL A 357 31.64 -11.67 0.24
CA VAL A 357 30.65 -10.65 -0.11
C VAL A 357 31.04 -9.33 0.55
N SER A 358 30.67 -8.20 -0.05
CA SER A 358 30.90 -6.88 0.53
C SER A 358 29.66 -6.00 0.34
N ILE A 359 28.69 -6.16 1.23
CA ILE A 359 27.49 -5.30 1.29
C ILE A 359 27.47 -4.63 2.66
N VAL A 360 27.25 -3.32 2.68
CA VAL A 360 27.11 -2.54 3.92
C VAL A 360 25.71 -1.97 3.98
N LEU A 361 25.03 -2.13 5.12
CA LEU A 361 23.75 -1.50 5.42
C LEU A 361 23.88 -0.68 6.71
N GLU A 362 23.62 0.62 6.62
CA GLU A 362 23.62 1.54 7.76
C GLU A 362 22.22 2.10 8.00
N HIS A 363 21.86 2.26 9.27
CA HIS A 363 20.64 2.96 9.67
C HIS A 363 20.78 3.64 11.02
N GLU A 364 19.88 4.60 11.26
CA GLU A 364 19.86 5.43 12.44
C GLU A 364 18.49 5.28 13.13
N VAL A 365 18.52 5.00 14.43
CA VAL A 365 17.31 4.84 15.24
C VAL A 365 17.22 6.04 16.19
N HIS A 366 16.23 6.89 15.97
CA HIS A 366 15.99 8.09 16.75
C HIS A 366 15.17 7.77 18.02
N THR A 367 15.52 8.40 19.14
CA THR A 367 14.74 8.33 20.38
C THR A 367 13.37 8.98 20.19
N ARG A 368 12.31 8.39 20.75
CA ARG A 368 10.98 9.04 20.75
C ARG A 368 10.98 10.28 21.64
N PRO A 369 10.32 11.38 21.22
CA PRO A 369 10.21 12.56 22.06
C PRO A 369 9.40 12.25 23.32
N SER A 370 9.64 12.99 24.39
CA SER A 370 8.87 12.87 25.62
C SER A 370 8.50 14.24 26.16
N VAL A 371 7.43 14.29 26.95
CA VAL A 371 6.90 15.52 27.52
C VAL A 371 6.55 15.32 28.99
N SER A 372 6.75 16.37 29.77
CA SER A 372 6.45 16.36 31.20
C SER A 372 5.99 17.75 31.65
N PHE A 373 5.11 17.81 32.65
CA PHE A 373 4.74 19.08 33.27
C PHE A 373 5.83 19.53 34.25
N ILE A 374 6.39 20.72 34.02
CA ILE A 374 7.21 21.41 35.01
C ILE A 374 6.31 21.91 36.14
N ARG A 375 5.16 22.48 35.77
CA ARG A 375 4.13 22.93 36.72
C ARG A 375 2.74 22.89 36.08
N PRO A 376 1.70 22.50 36.83
CA PRO A 376 0.32 22.62 36.38
C PRO A 376 -0.12 24.10 36.36
N ASN A 377 -1.23 24.36 35.67
CA ASN A 377 -1.88 25.67 35.69
C ASN A 377 -2.43 25.97 37.09
N SER A 378 -2.12 27.15 37.60
CA SER A 378 -2.51 27.61 38.94
C SER A 378 -3.45 28.81 38.92
N ARG A 379 -3.52 29.53 37.79
CA ARG A 379 -4.30 30.76 37.65
C ARG A 379 -5.63 30.49 36.93
N PRO A 380 -6.73 31.11 37.37
CA PRO A 380 -8.00 31.01 36.65
C PRO A 380 -7.93 31.81 35.34
N ILE A 381 -8.70 31.37 34.36
CA ILE A 381 -8.86 32.03 33.06
C ILE A 381 -10.24 32.69 33.02
N CYS A 382 -10.35 33.80 32.32
CA CYS A 382 -11.57 34.58 32.26
C CYS A 382 -12.51 34.03 31.18
N LEU A 383 -13.81 34.07 31.44
CA LEU A 383 -14.83 33.84 30.43
C LEU A 383 -14.64 34.82 29.26
N ASP A 384 -14.85 34.32 28.04
CA ASP A 384 -14.68 35.04 26.77
C ASP A 384 -13.24 35.49 26.48
N SER A 385 -12.25 34.88 27.14
CA SER A 385 -10.83 35.06 26.83
C SER A 385 -10.22 33.84 26.17
N HIS A 386 -9.11 34.04 25.46
CA HIS A 386 -8.34 32.94 24.89
C HIS A 386 -7.70 32.09 26.00
N LEU A 387 -7.50 30.80 25.73
CA LEU A 387 -6.88 29.85 26.65
C LEU A 387 -5.38 30.14 26.80
N SER A 388 -5.06 31.04 27.74
CA SER A 388 -3.69 31.40 28.14
C SER A 388 -3.53 31.19 29.64
N GLY A 389 -2.69 30.23 30.02
CA GLY A 389 -2.46 29.82 31.39
C GLY A 389 -0.98 29.87 31.78
N ASP A 390 -0.68 29.53 33.03
CA ASP A 390 0.71 29.49 33.53
C ASP A 390 1.30 28.07 33.60
N ALA A 391 0.55 27.06 33.15
CA ALA A 391 1.03 25.70 32.99
C ALA A 391 2.28 25.69 32.08
N ARG A 392 3.33 25.00 32.51
CA ARG A 392 4.59 24.92 31.76
C ARG A 392 5.00 23.47 31.60
N ILE A 393 5.41 23.12 30.39
CA ILE A 393 5.89 21.79 30.05
C ILE A 393 7.35 21.83 29.60
N HIS A 394 8.02 20.70 29.76
CA HIS A 394 9.34 20.42 29.24
C HIS A 394 9.26 19.27 28.23
N LEU A 395 9.82 19.49 27.05
CA LEU A 395 9.90 18.57 25.93
C LEU A 395 11.34 18.07 25.82
N LYS A 396 11.51 16.76 25.62
CA LYS A 396 12.81 16.14 25.30
C LYS A 396 12.72 15.52 23.91
N GLY A 397 13.79 15.67 23.13
CA GLY A 397 13.85 15.27 21.72
C GLY A 397 14.49 16.37 20.87
N VAL A 398 14.32 16.29 19.56
CA VAL A 398 14.94 17.22 18.60
C VAL A 398 13.91 18.25 18.14
N ALA A 399 14.07 19.51 18.57
CA ALA A 399 13.22 20.62 18.11
C ALA A 399 13.40 20.87 16.60
N PRO A 400 12.36 21.31 15.85
CA PRO A 400 11.05 21.73 16.34
C PRO A 400 10.07 20.58 16.65
N PHE A 401 9.25 20.79 17.67
CA PHE A 401 8.20 19.88 18.11
C PHE A 401 6.83 20.26 17.53
N LYS A 402 5.98 19.28 17.28
CA LYS A 402 4.54 19.44 17.07
C LYS A 402 3.81 18.81 18.26
N LEU A 403 3.16 19.64 19.05
CA LEU A 403 2.42 19.25 20.23
C LEU A 403 0.92 19.22 19.93
N SER A 404 0.28 18.07 20.13
CA SER A 404 -1.17 17.92 20.04
C SER A 404 -1.80 17.94 21.43
N LEU A 405 -2.79 18.81 21.60
CA LEU A 405 -3.49 19.06 22.84
C LEU A 405 -4.98 18.80 22.66
N ALA A 406 -5.65 18.32 23.69
CA ALA A 406 -7.09 18.15 23.76
C ALA A 406 -7.65 18.97 24.93
N VAL A 407 -8.66 19.78 24.67
CA VAL A 407 -9.35 20.59 25.67
C VAL A 407 -10.77 20.07 25.81
N ARG A 408 -11.17 19.74 27.04
CA ARG A 408 -12.53 19.25 27.34
C ARG A 408 -13.01 19.66 28.73
N LYS A 409 -14.31 19.53 28.97
CA LYS A 409 -14.92 19.67 30.30
C LYS A 409 -15.09 18.28 30.94
N PRO A 410 -14.88 18.08 32.27
CA PRO A 410 -14.86 16.77 32.96
C PRO A 410 -16.13 15.88 32.89
N ALA A 411 -17.14 16.24 32.10
CA ALA A 411 -18.35 15.43 31.85
C ALA A 411 -18.92 15.67 30.45
N SER A 412 -18.20 16.39 29.59
CA SER A 412 -18.63 16.64 28.22
C SER A 412 -18.04 15.61 27.28
N ILE A 413 -18.82 15.22 26.27
CA ILE A 413 -18.36 14.42 25.14
C ILE A 413 -17.57 15.30 24.14
N SER A 414 -17.77 16.62 24.17
CA SER A 414 -17.05 17.54 23.30
C SER A 414 -15.58 17.65 23.71
N VAL A 415 -14.70 17.30 22.78
CA VAL A 415 -13.25 17.46 22.88
C VAL A 415 -12.80 18.33 21.72
N THR A 416 -12.09 19.42 22.02
CA THR A 416 -11.48 20.28 21.01
C THR A 416 -9.99 20.01 20.96
N THR A 417 -9.48 19.65 19.79
CA THR A 417 -8.05 19.37 19.60
C THR A 417 -7.33 20.57 18.99
N HIS A 418 -6.08 20.76 19.39
CA HIS A 418 -5.19 21.82 18.92
C HIS A 418 -3.82 21.25 18.58
N GLN A 419 -3.14 21.85 17.62
CA GLN A 419 -1.76 21.51 17.28
C GLN A 419 -0.88 22.75 17.31
N VAL A 420 0.20 22.69 18.08
CA VAL A 420 1.12 23.82 18.29
C VAL A 420 2.52 23.41 17.86
N LYS A 421 3.18 24.28 17.08
CA LYS A 421 4.59 24.12 16.74
C LYS A 421 5.47 24.83 17.76
N ILE A 422 6.48 24.15 18.28
CA ILE A 422 7.33 24.64 19.36
C ILE A 422 8.80 24.45 18.97
N ASP A 423 9.54 25.56 18.83
CA ASP A 423 10.96 25.53 18.46
C ASP A 423 11.91 25.38 19.67
N ALA A 424 11.39 25.41 20.89
CA ALA A 424 12.13 25.30 22.14
C ALA A 424 11.73 24.06 22.96
N HIS A 425 12.57 23.68 23.92
CA HIS A 425 12.29 22.56 24.84
C HIS A 425 11.30 22.90 25.95
N ASP A 426 11.01 24.18 26.17
CA ASP A 426 10.02 24.62 27.16
C ASP A 426 8.88 25.38 26.48
N TRP A 427 7.65 25.09 26.91
CA TRP A 427 6.46 25.78 26.42
C TRP A 427 5.50 26.10 27.55
N THR A 428 4.86 27.27 27.46
CA THR A 428 3.83 27.72 28.41
C THR A 428 2.48 27.70 27.69
N LEU A 429 1.44 27.26 28.40
CA LEU A 429 0.10 27.06 27.86
C LEU A 429 -0.46 28.34 27.23
N GLU A 430 -0.48 28.38 25.90
CA GLU A 430 -1.02 29.49 25.12
C GLU A 430 -1.70 28.97 23.85
N LEU A 431 -3.03 29.07 23.81
CA LEU A 431 -3.88 28.63 22.70
C LEU A 431 -4.78 29.81 22.25
N PRO A 432 -4.26 30.71 21.38
CA PRO A 432 -4.97 31.92 20.98
C PRO A 432 -6.23 31.63 20.15
N GLU A 433 -6.32 30.48 19.49
CA GLU A 433 -7.49 30.10 18.69
C GLU A 433 -8.64 29.54 19.53
N HIS A 434 -8.42 29.24 20.81
CA HIS A 434 -9.42 28.64 21.70
C HIS A 434 -9.99 29.67 22.68
N GLU A 435 -11.23 30.09 22.45
CA GLU A 435 -11.98 30.96 23.36
C GLU A 435 -12.74 30.16 24.42
N MET A 436 -12.62 30.56 25.69
CA MET A 436 -13.34 29.93 26.81
C MET A 436 -14.76 30.49 26.92
N LYS A 437 -15.76 29.79 26.37
CA LYS A 437 -17.17 30.22 26.34
C LYS A 437 -18.03 29.72 27.50
N GLU A 438 -17.53 28.76 28.27
CA GLU A 438 -18.24 28.18 29.40
C GLU A 438 -17.47 28.35 30.70
N ILE A 439 -18.19 28.61 31.79
CA ILE A 439 -17.60 28.64 33.14
C ILE A 439 -17.35 27.22 33.67
N GLY A 440 -16.43 27.13 34.63
CA GLY A 440 -16.12 25.91 35.37
C GLY A 440 -14.78 25.28 35.02
N ARG A 441 -14.55 24.08 35.55
CA ARG A 441 -13.29 23.33 35.38
C ARG A 441 -13.19 22.77 33.96
N HIS A 442 -12.08 23.04 33.31
CA HIS A 442 -11.67 22.48 32.03
C HIS A 442 -10.39 21.67 32.22
N GLU A 443 -10.18 20.67 31.37
CA GLU A 443 -8.98 19.83 31.33
C GLU A 443 -8.27 20.04 30.00
N VAL A 444 -6.98 20.32 30.08
CA VAL A 444 -6.08 20.36 28.92
C VAL A 444 -5.17 19.15 29.02
N MET A 445 -5.27 18.26 28.04
CA MET A 445 -4.56 16.99 27.97
C MET A 445 -3.56 17.03 26.81
N ILE A 446 -2.36 16.49 27.02
CA ILE A 446 -1.41 16.28 25.92
C ILE A 446 -1.67 14.90 25.35
N THR A 447 -1.93 14.81 24.05
CA THR A 447 -2.31 13.55 23.39
C THR A 447 -1.20 12.99 22.52
N ARG A 448 -0.40 13.86 21.89
CA ARG A 448 0.71 13.44 21.04
C ARG A 448 1.81 14.49 21.01
N VAL A 449 3.06 14.03 20.94
CA VAL A 449 4.23 14.86 20.67
C VAL A 449 5.00 14.24 19.51
N GLU A 450 5.30 15.04 18.49
CA GLU A 450 6.17 14.69 17.36
C GLU A 450 7.35 15.66 17.35
N ASP A 451 8.53 15.21 16.94
CA ASP A 451 9.73 16.04 16.85
C ASP A 451 10.28 16.11 15.41
N GLN A 452 11.41 16.79 15.19
CA GLN A 452 11.97 16.95 13.84
C GLN A 452 12.43 15.64 13.21
N SER A 453 12.74 14.62 14.02
CA SER A 453 13.15 13.30 13.52
C SER A 453 12.00 12.54 12.85
N GLY A 454 10.77 13.05 12.95
CA GLY A 454 9.56 12.38 12.48
C GLY A 454 9.05 11.32 13.45
N CYS A 455 9.69 11.18 14.62
CA CYS A 455 9.24 10.27 15.66
C CYS A 455 8.15 10.90 16.51
N GLU A 456 7.12 10.11 16.77
CA GLU A 456 6.00 10.49 17.61
C GLU A 456 5.91 9.65 18.88
N GLN A 457 5.41 10.29 19.93
CA GLN A 457 4.98 9.65 21.16
C GLN A 457 3.50 9.95 21.34
N VAL A 458 2.68 8.91 21.24
CA VAL A 458 1.27 8.97 21.64
C VAL A 458 1.21 8.80 23.15
N VAL A 459 0.55 9.74 23.80
CA VAL A 459 0.35 9.73 25.24
C VAL A 459 -0.99 9.05 25.52
N ASN A 460 -0.97 8.00 26.33
CA ASN A 460 -2.19 7.30 26.70
C ASN A 460 -2.91 8.05 27.83
N ASP A 461 -4.22 7.83 27.97
CA ASP A 461 -5.02 8.50 29.00
C ASP A 461 -4.54 8.21 30.43
N ASP A 462 -3.82 7.10 30.64
CA ASP A 462 -3.25 6.68 31.93
C ASP A 462 -2.02 7.50 32.34
N ASP A 463 -1.34 8.19 31.42
CA ASP A 463 -0.04 8.83 31.66
C ASP A 463 -0.13 10.16 32.46
N GLU A 464 -1.31 10.54 32.96
CA GLU A 464 -1.59 11.75 33.76
C GLU A 464 -1.04 13.08 33.19
N LEU A 465 -0.75 13.16 31.89
CA LEU A 465 -0.26 14.38 31.23
C LEU A 465 -1.40 15.36 30.94
N ARG A 466 -2.04 15.83 32.01
CA ARG A 466 -3.13 16.80 32.00
C ARG A 466 -2.93 17.92 33.02
N THR A 467 -3.43 19.09 32.68
CA THR A 467 -3.56 20.22 33.61
C THR A 467 -5.00 20.70 33.64
N THR A 468 -5.45 21.13 34.82
CA THR A 468 -6.79 21.68 35.00
C THR A 468 -6.78 23.19 34.92
N VAL A 469 -7.78 23.76 34.28
CA VAL A 469 -7.96 25.20 34.12
C VAL A 469 -9.33 25.58 34.67
N GLU A 470 -9.37 26.50 35.63
CA GLU A 470 -10.64 27.02 36.16
C GLU A 470 -11.05 28.26 35.35
N VAL A 471 -12.20 28.20 34.68
CA VAL A 471 -12.77 29.35 33.97
C VAL A 471 -13.76 30.07 34.87
N VAL A 472 -13.50 31.34 35.11
CA VAL A 472 -14.32 32.21 35.97
C VAL A 472 -14.98 33.32 35.16
N GLU A 473 -16.20 33.68 35.54
CA GLU A 473 -16.91 34.80 34.94
C GLU A 473 -16.20 36.13 35.23
N SER A 474 -16.16 37.04 34.25
CA SER A 474 -15.60 38.37 34.45
C SER A 474 -16.48 39.23 35.37
N ALA A 475 -15.86 40.05 36.21
CA ALA A 475 -16.63 40.98 37.04
C ALA A 475 -17.38 42.01 36.18
N ARG A 476 -18.62 42.33 36.59
CA ARG A 476 -19.45 43.36 35.94
C ARG A 476 -20.03 44.29 36.99
N ILE A 477 -20.11 45.58 36.64
CA ILE A 477 -20.70 46.64 37.47
C ILE A 477 -21.79 47.33 36.67
N VAL A 478 -22.95 47.54 37.29
CA VAL A 478 -24.13 48.18 36.68
C VAL A 478 -24.66 49.24 37.64
N ALA A 479 -24.99 50.43 37.15
CA ALA A 479 -25.64 51.45 37.99
C ALA A 479 -27.09 51.06 38.28
N VAL A 480 -27.54 51.31 39.51
CA VAL A 480 -28.95 51.13 39.90
C VAL A 480 -29.83 52.23 39.29
N ASP A 481 -29.26 53.42 39.10
CA ASP A 481 -29.93 54.58 38.52
C ASP A 481 -29.26 55.02 37.21
N GLU A 482 -30.08 55.23 36.18
CA GLU A 482 -29.64 55.72 34.87
C GLU A 482 -29.39 57.24 34.85
N ARG A 483 -29.83 57.98 35.88
CA ARG A 483 -29.59 59.42 36.02
C ARG A 483 -28.09 59.72 35.99
N ARG A 484 -27.66 60.49 34.99
CA ARG A 484 -26.26 60.89 34.80
C ARG A 484 -25.88 62.12 35.63
N ASP A 485 -26.82 63.04 35.76
CA ASP A 485 -26.69 64.26 36.55
C ASP A 485 -27.27 64.02 37.94
N LEU A 486 -26.45 64.26 38.96
CA LEU A 486 -26.75 64.04 40.37
C LEU A 486 -26.49 65.32 41.15
N CYS A 487 -27.07 65.45 42.34
CA CYS A 487 -26.87 66.59 43.21
C CYS A 487 -25.96 66.26 44.38
N VAL A 488 -25.29 67.28 44.93
CA VAL A 488 -24.57 67.14 46.19
C VAL A 488 -25.53 66.62 47.27
N GLY A 489 -25.16 65.52 47.91
CA GLY A 489 -25.97 64.80 48.90
C GLY A 489 -26.53 63.46 48.42
N ASP A 490 -26.67 63.27 47.10
CA ASP A 490 -27.22 62.04 46.51
C ASP A 490 -26.31 60.81 46.72
N SER A 491 -26.89 59.61 46.61
CA SER A 491 -26.16 58.34 46.59
C SER A 491 -25.94 57.85 45.16
N LEU A 492 -24.73 57.38 44.91
CA LEU A 492 -24.36 56.64 43.71
C LEU A 492 -24.39 55.15 44.06
N ASP A 493 -25.40 54.45 43.59
CA ASP A 493 -25.62 53.03 43.88
C ASP A 493 -25.30 52.15 42.67
N PHE A 494 -24.49 51.12 42.89
CA PHE A 494 -24.04 50.17 41.87
C PHE A 494 -24.24 48.73 42.33
N LEU A 495 -24.64 47.86 41.41
CA LEU A 495 -24.70 46.41 41.58
C LEU A 495 -23.47 45.77 40.95
N LEU A 496 -22.89 44.81 41.66
CA LEU A 496 -21.73 44.03 41.26
C LEU A 496 -22.18 42.61 40.94
N GLN A 497 -21.71 42.08 39.80
CA GLN A 497 -21.99 40.74 39.31
C GLN A 497 -20.67 39.97 39.15
N GLY A 498 -20.70 38.66 39.36
CA GLY A 498 -19.53 37.78 39.41
C GLY A 498 -19.28 37.20 40.81
N LYS A 499 -18.06 36.70 41.05
CA LYS A 499 -17.68 36.04 42.32
C LYS A 499 -17.05 37.03 43.29
N ALA A 500 -17.67 37.24 44.46
CA ALA A 500 -17.09 38.05 45.54
C ALA A 500 -15.73 37.48 46.01
N PRO A 501 -14.78 38.32 46.46
CA PRO A 501 -14.85 39.79 46.54
C PRO A 501 -14.47 40.49 45.22
N TRP A 502 -15.08 41.65 44.97
CA TRP A 502 -14.81 42.49 43.81
C TRP A 502 -13.84 43.62 44.13
N THR A 503 -13.03 44.00 43.16
CA THR A 503 -12.12 45.15 43.21
C THR A 503 -12.56 46.20 42.21
N ILE A 504 -12.91 47.39 42.69
CA ILE A 504 -13.42 48.49 41.86
C ILE A 504 -12.38 49.60 41.85
N GLU A 505 -12.02 50.07 40.66
CA GLU A 505 -11.20 51.26 40.47
C GLU A 505 -12.04 52.38 39.86
N TYR A 506 -12.13 53.51 40.55
CA TYR A 506 -12.88 54.68 40.12
C TYR A 506 -12.06 55.96 40.30
N GLU A 507 -12.49 57.02 39.65
CA GLU A 507 -11.90 58.35 39.72
C GLU A 507 -12.92 59.35 40.29
N TRP A 508 -12.51 60.11 41.29
CA TRP A 508 -13.32 61.12 41.94
C TRP A 508 -12.50 62.40 42.15
N LEU A 509 -13.00 63.53 41.62
CA LEU A 509 -12.31 64.83 41.70
C LEU A 509 -10.86 64.77 41.17
N GLY A 510 -10.63 64.00 40.10
CA GLY A 510 -9.30 63.79 39.49
C GLY A 510 -8.36 62.87 40.26
N LYS A 511 -8.82 62.23 41.35
CA LYS A 511 -8.04 61.26 42.13
C LYS A 511 -8.56 59.85 41.89
N LYS A 512 -7.64 58.92 41.63
CA LYS A 512 -7.95 57.50 41.47
C LYS A 512 -8.06 56.83 42.83
N HIS A 513 -9.09 56.02 42.98
CA HIS A 513 -9.39 55.23 44.17
C HIS A 513 -9.55 53.77 43.79
N LYS A 514 -9.11 52.86 44.68
CA LYS A 514 -9.26 51.41 44.54
C LYS A 514 -9.89 50.86 45.81
N VAL A 515 -10.99 50.16 45.70
CA VAL A 515 -11.76 49.62 46.83
C VAL A 515 -12.13 48.17 46.57
N THR A 516 -12.11 47.36 47.62
CA THR A 516 -12.57 45.97 47.58
C THR A 516 -13.92 45.85 48.30
N SER A 517 -14.89 45.19 47.69
CA SER A 517 -16.21 44.94 48.28
C SER A 517 -16.51 43.45 48.30
N SER A 518 -16.98 42.94 49.44
CA SER A 518 -17.55 41.60 49.55
C SER A 518 -19.07 41.59 49.35
N ALA A 519 -19.71 42.76 49.45
CA ALA A 519 -21.13 42.94 49.18
C ALA A 519 -21.37 43.14 47.68
N SER A 520 -22.46 42.57 47.17
CA SER A 520 -22.89 42.71 45.77
C SER A 520 -23.42 44.12 45.43
N GLN A 521 -23.51 45.01 46.40
CA GLN A 521 -23.87 46.41 46.21
C GLN A 521 -22.71 47.31 46.66
N PHE A 522 -22.40 48.29 45.82
CA PHE A 522 -21.41 49.34 46.10
C PHE A 522 -22.10 50.70 46.06
N THR A 523 -22.02 51.44 47.16
CA THR A 523 -22.64 52.77 47.29
C THR A 523 -21.58 53.82 47.64
N ARG A 524 -21.63 54.96 46.96
CA ARG A 524 -20.81 56.15 47.27
C ARG A 524 -21.70 57.37 47.43
N ARG A 525 -21.45 58.20 48.45
CA ARG A 525 -22.15 59.47 48.65
C ARG A 525 -21.46 60.62 47.90
N ALA A 526 -22.26 61.47 47.24
CA ALA A 526 -21.82 62.64 46.51
C ALA A 526 -21.59 63.85 47.45
N GLU A 527 -20.44 63.91 48.11
CA GLU A 527 -20.13 64.96 49.11
C GLU A 527 -19.83 66.34 48.50
N LYS A 528 -19.36 66.39 47.25
CA LYS A 528 -18.92 67.61 46.56
C LYS A 528 -19.28 67.57 45.08
N LYS A 529 -19.39 68.74 44.45
CA LYS A 529 -19.55 68.85 42.99
C LYS A 529 -18.33 68.28 42.27
N GLY A 530 -18.54 67.57 41.15
CA GLY A 530 -17.46 66.97 40.37
C GLY A 530 -17.90 65.77 39.55
N VAL A 531 -16.97 65.19 38.80
CA VAL A 531 -17.22 64.01 37.96
C VAL A 531 -16.77 62.75 38.69
N PHE A 532 -17.65 61.75 38.74
CA PHE A 532 -17.39 60.39 39.19
C PHE A 532 -17.32 59.47 37.98
N GLU A 533 -16.24 58.72 37.85
CA GLU A 533 -16.06 57.79 36.73
C GLU A 533 -15.54 56.44 37.23
N VAL A 534 -16.24 55.35 36.93
CA VAL A 534 -15.71 54.00 37.19
C VAL A 534 -14.81 53.60 36.03
N LYS A 535 -13.53 53.30 36.34
CA LYS A 535 -12.52 52.94 35.34
C LYS A 535 -12.47 51.43 35.08
N SER A 536 -12.62 50.62 36.11
CA SER A 536 -12.61 49.16 35.96
C SER A 536 -13.20 48.43 37.16
N VAL A 537 -13.61 47.18 36.90
CA VAL A 537 -14.02 46.22 37.91
C VAL A 537 -13.26 44.91 37.69
N ALA A 538 -12.81 44.27 38.75
CA ALA A 538 -12.11 43.00 38.73
C ALA A 538 -12.62 42.11 39.86
N LEU A 539 -12.28 40.82 39.82
CA LEU A 539 -12.45 39.92 40.94
C LEU A 539 -11.31 40.12 41.97
N ARG A 540 -11.20 39.20 42.93
CA ARG A 540 -10.10 39.14 43.89
C ARG A 540 -8.74 39.20 43.18
N ASP A 541 -7.77 39.88 43.79
CA ASP A 541 -6.38 39.97 43.29
C ASP A 541 -6.25 40.53 41.86
N ASN A 542 -7.16 41.42 41.44
CA ASN A 542 -7.21 42.02 40.09
C ASN A 542 -7.43 40.99 38.95
N GLN A 543 -7.93 39.79 39.25
CA GLN A 543 -8.26 38.79 38.24
C GLN A 543 -9.45 39.22 37.37
N CYS A 544 -9.43 38.89 36.08
CA CYS A 544 -10.49 39.21 35.13
C CYS A 544 -10.93 40.68 35.15
N LYS A 545 -9.94 41.58 35.18
CA LYS A 545 -10.15 43.02 35.19
C LYS A 545 -10.79 43.49 33.89
N ARG A 546 -12.01 44.01 33.99
CA ARG A 546 -12.74 44.61 32.89
C ARG A 546 -12.68 46.12 32.97
N ARG A 547 -12.29 46.77 31.87
CA ARG A 547 -12.38 48.23 31.74
C ARG A 547 -13.84 48.64 31.55
N VAL A 548 -14.23 49.70 32.22
CA VAL A 548 -15.56 50.31 32.14
C VAL A 548 -15.35 51.74 31.66
N SER A 549 -16.09 52.17 30.64
CA SER A 549 -15.91 53.49 30.00
C SER A 549 -17.20 54.30 29.94
N ASP A 550 -18.34 53.67 30.17
CA ASP A 550 -19.70 54.20 30.02
C ASP A 550 -20.32 54.65 31.35
N LEU A 551 -19.64 54.43 32.47
CA LEU A 551 -20.14 54.68 33.81
C LEU A 551 -19.60 56.00 34.40
N ILE A 552 -20.05 57.11 33.82
CA ILE A 552 -19.72 58.48 34.22
C ILE A 552 -20.95 59.14 34.84
N ARG A 553 -20.76 59.85 35.97
CA ARG A 553 -21.79 60.61 36.68
C ARG A 553 -21.28 62.00 37.02
N THR A 554 -22.10 63.03 36.78
CA THR A 554 -21.76 64.42 37.06
C THR A 554 -22.55 64.90 38.26
N VAL A 555 -21.85 65.29 39.32
CA VAL A 555 -22.45 65.84 40.53
C VAL A 555 -22.44 67.35 40.47
N HIS A 556 -23.63 67.96 40.51
CA HIS A 556 -23.87 69.40 40.48
C HIS A 556 -24.07 69.96 41.90
N PRO A 557 -23.64 71.21 42.16
CA PRO A 557 -23.93 71.88 43.43
C PRO A 557 -25.43 72.12 43.60
N LEU A 558 -25.90 72.20 44.85
CA LEU A 558 -27.27 72.59 45.15
C LEU A 558 -27.49 74.08 44.83
N PRO A 559 -28.64 74.46 44.24
CA PRO A 559 -28.95 75.86 44.01
C PRO A 559 -29.27 76.57 45.32
N SER A 560 -29.01 77.87 45.35
CA SER A 560 -29.37 78.73 46.48
C SER A 560 -30.04 80.01 46.01
N ALA A 561 -31.03 80.48 46.75
CA ALA A 561 -31.69 81.76 46.54
C ALA A 561 -31.46 82.66 47.75
N ARG A 562 -31.26 83.97 47.52
CA ARG A 562 -31.15 84.99 48.56
C ARG A 562 -31.99 86.20 48.18
N ILE A 563 -32.85 86.65 49.08
CA ILE A 563 -33.60 87.89 48.90
C ILE A 563 -32.65 89.05 49.27
N SER A 564 -32.51 90.05 48.39
CA SER A 564 -31.89 91.32 48.75
C SER A 564 -32.84 92.12 49.64
N GLU A 565 -32.32 92.86 50.64
CA GLU A 565 -33.12 93.74 51.50
C GLU A 565 -34.09 94.59 50.66
N GLY A 566 -35.37 94.57 51.05
CA GLY A 566 -36.44 95.38 50.48
C GLY A 566 -36.68 96.63 51.33
N GLU A 567 -37.69 97.43 50.98
CA GLU A 567 -38.10 98.56 51.82
C GLU A 567 -38.85 98.08 53.06
N ASP A 568 -38.39 98.51 54.25
CA ASP A 568 -38.96 98.13 55.54
C ASP A 568 -40.31 98.81 55.84
N SER A 569 -40.70 99.82 55.04
CA SER A 569 -41.96 100.53 55.21
C SER A 569 -42.47 101.11 53.89
N LEU A 570 -43.67 100.72 53.47
CA LEU A 570 -44.42 101.34 52.38
C LEU A 570 -45.65 102.07 52.92
N ARG A 571 -45.96 103.26 52.39
CA ARG A 571 -47.19 103.99 52.71
C ARG A 571 -48.28 103.63 51.71
N GLU A 572 -49.53 103.72 52.16
CA GLU A 572 -50.69 103.49 51.31
C GLU A 572 -50.73 104.54 50.18
N GLY A 573 -50.52 104.08 48.93
CA GLY A 573 -50.42 104.93 47.73
C GLY A 573 -49.03 105.02 47.09
N ASP A 574 -48.00 104.44 47.72
CA ASP A 574 -46.65 104.34 47.13
C ASP A 574 -46.60 103.34 45.96
N GLU A 575 -45.56 103.45 45.11
CA GLU A 575 -45.28 102.44 44.09
C GLU A 575 -45.00 101.08 44.76
N PRO A 576 -45.38 99.94 44.14
CA PRO A 576 -45.14 98.62 44.74
C PRO A 576 -43.65 98.40 45.04
N ALA A 577 -43.33 97.97 46.26
CA ALA A 577 -41.96 97.63 46.61
C ALA A 577 -41.45 96.51 45.70
N ALA A 578 -40.26 96.74 45.16
CA ALA A 578 -39.58 95.80 44.28
C ALA A 578 -38.31 95.29 44.98
N PHE A 579 -38.30 94.01 45.35
CA PHE A 579 -37.12 93.35 45.88
C PHE A 579 -36.65 92.25 44.93
N LYS A 580 -35.33 91.99 44.92
CA LYS A 580 -34.73 91.00 44.03
C LYS A 580 -34.40 89.73 44.77
N VAL A 581 -34.70 88.61 44.14
CA VAL A 581 -34.21 87.30 44.55
C VAL A 581 -33.00 86.97 43.67
N HIS A 582 -31.83 86.82 44.29
CA HIS A 582 -30.60 86.40 43.62
C HIS A 582 -30.44 84.88 43.69
N PHE A 583 -30.13 84.26 42.56
CA PHE A 583 -29.91 82.82 42.43
C PHE A 583 -28.43 82.51 42.21
N SER A 584 -27.98 81.38 42.76
CA SER A 584 -26.69 80.77 42.48
C SER A 584 -26.90 79.30 42.12
N GLY A 585 -26.40 78.89 40.95
CA GLY A 585 -26.59 77.56 40.36
C GLY A 585 -26.55 77.63 38.83
N THR A 586 -27.16 76.65 38.15
CA THR A 586 -27.20 76.59 36.68
C THR A 586 -28.61 76.83 36.13
N PRO A 587 -28.88 77.92 35.39
CA PRO A 587 -30.21 78.19 34.85
C PRO A 587 -30.69 77.11 33.85
N PRO A 588 -32.01 76.93 33.65
CA PRO A 588 -33.09 77.77 34.17
C PRO A 588 -33.40 77.52 35.65
N PHE A 589 -33.64 78.60 36.40
CA PHE A 589 -34.08 78.55 37.78
C PHE A 589 -35.61 78.52 37.87
N SER A 590 -36.10 77.82 38.89
CA SER A 590 -37.48 77.85 39.34
C SER A 590 -37.48 77.91 40.86
N PHE A 591 -38.27 78.79 41.45
CA PHE A 591 -38.32 78.95 42.90
C PHE A 591 -39.75 79.18 43.38
N THR A 592 -39.98 78.82 44.63
CA THR A 592 -41.23 79.05 45.34
C THR A 592 -40.95 79.98 46.50
N TYR A 593 -41.75 81.05 46.62
CA TYR A 593 -41.73 81.91 47.79
C TYR A 593 -43.10 81.95 48.45
N THR A 594 -43.09 82.25 49.74
CA THR A 594 -44.29 82.42 50.57
C THR A 594 -44.32 83.80 51.17
N ARG A 595 -45.52 84.37 51.29
CA ARG A 595 -45.79 85.57 52.08
C ARG A 595 -46.56 85.17 53.32
N SER A 596 -46.05 85.53 54.50
CA SER A 596 -46.75 85.32 55.77
C SER A 596 -47.14 86.64 56.43
N GLU A 597 -48.29 86.64 57.08
CA GLU A 597 -48.78 87.75 57.90
C GLU A 597 -48.93 87.27 59.35
N ASP A 598 -48.75 88.19 60.30
CA ASP A 598 -49.00 87.91 61.72
C ASP A 598 -50.50 87.96 62.01
N VAL A 599 -51.04 86.85 62.53
CA VAL A 599 -52.46 86.73 62.84
C VAL A 599 -52.68 86.66 64.35
N GLY A 600 -53.20 87.75 64.93
CA GLY A 600 -53.64 87.85 66.33
C GLY A 600 -52.59 88.35 67.32
N ALA A 601 -53.01 88.61 68.57
CA ALA A 601 -52.17 89.19 69.65
C ALA A 601 -51.02 88.28 70.13
N THR A 602 -50.98 87.03 69.67
CA THR A 602 -49.86 86.10 69.83
C THR A 602 -49.24 85.86 68.47
N ALA A 603 -48.12 86.53 68.15
CA ALA A 603 -47.43 86.50 66.86
C ALA A 603 -47.24 85.07 66.29
N ARG A 604 -48.24 84.57 65.58
CA ARG A 604 -48.21 83.32 64.82
C ARG A 604 -48.29 83.70 63.35
N SER A 605 -47.16 83.61 62.67
CA SER A 605 -47.03 83.83 61.24
C SER A 605 -47.85 82.79 60.49
N LYS A 606 -48.88 83.21 59.75
CA LYS A 606 -49.66 82.33 58.86
C LYS A 606 -49.27 82.61 57.42
N VAL A 607 -48.94 81.57 56.66
CA VAL A 607 -48.69 81.70 55.22
C VAL A 607 -50.00 82.05 54.53
N VAL A 608 -50.04 83.22 53.87
CA VAL A 608 -51.21 83.77 53.18
C VAL A 608 -51.08 83.60 51.67
N GLU A 609 -49.85 83.53 51.16
CA GLU A 609 -49.57 83.41 49.73
C GLU A 609 -48.43 82.42 49.49
N THR A 610 -48.53 81.65 48.41
CA THR A 610 -47.46 80.78 47.94
C THR A 610 -47.44 80.84 46.42
N GLN A 611 -46.34 81.31 45.85
CA GLN A 611 -46.19 81.44 44.40
C GLN A 611 -44.95 80.70 43.94
N THR A 612 -45.07 79.98 42.83
CA THR A 612 -43.94 79.30 42.16
C THR A 612 -43.70 79.94 40.82
N ILE A 613 -42.46 80.34 40.57
CA ILE A 613 -42.04 81.02 39.35
C ILE A 613 -40.94 80.17 38.72
N GLY A 614 -41.12 79.84 37.44
CA GLY A 614 -40.20 79.00 36.66
C GLY A 614 -39.54 79.71 35.48
N ASP A 615 -38.69 78.98 34.75
CA ASP A 615 -38.03 79.40 33.50
C ASP A 615 -37.22 80.70 33.59
N ILE A 616 -36.56 80.91 34.73
CA ILE A 616 -35.74 82.09 34.97
C ILE A 616 -34.32 81.83 34.47
N TRP A 617 -33.94 82.48 33.36
CA TRP A 617 -32.61 82.36 32.77
C TRP A 617 -31.57 83.32 33.35
N LYS A 618 -32.03 84.37 34.03
CA LYS A 618 -31.19 85.37 34.71
C LYS A 618 -30.85 84.92 36.13
N ASP A 619 -29.77 85.45 36.66
CA ASP A 619 -29.31 85.23 38.05
C ASP A 619 -30.17 85.96 39.10
N SER A 620 -31.19 86.69 38.66
CA SER A 620 -32.09 87.42 39.54
C SER A 620 -33.50 87.51 38.98
N TYR A 621 -34.48 87.57 39.89
CA TYR A 621 -35.88 87.82 39.58
C TYR A 621 -36.42 88.91 40.51
N THR A 622 -37.10 89.90 39.95
CA THR A 622 -37.71 91.00 40.72
C THR A 622 -39.14 90.63 41.06
N ILE A 623 -39.47 90.63 42.36
CA ILE A 623 -40.84 90.51 42.85
C ILE A 623 -41.31 91.92 43.17
N SER A 624 -42.48 92.30 42.65
CA SER A 624 -43.13 93.58 42.93
C SER A 624 -44.43 93.32 43.69
N SER A 625 -44.55 93.85 44.90
CA SER A 625 -45.75 93.67 45.74
C SER A 625 -46.02 94.90 46.60
N SER A 626 -47.29 95.26 46.76
CA SER A 626 -47.78 96.29 47.68
C SER A 626 -48.36 95.70 48.98
N LEU A 627 -48.33 94.38 49.13
CA LEU A 627 -48.91 93.68 50.28
C LEU A 627 -47.87 93.52 51.40
N PRO A 628 -48.20 93.93 52.66
CA PRO A 628 -47.30 93.77 53.80
C PRO A 628 -47.15 92.29 54.17
N GLY A 629 -45.99 91.92 54.73
CA GLY A 629 -45.75 90.57 55.25
C GLY A 629 -44.32 90.10 55.02
N ASP A 630 -43.98 88.97 55.64
CA ASP A 630 -42.67 88.37 55.55
C ASP A 630 -42.59 87.48 54.31
N TYR A 631 -41.65 87.81 53.41
CA TYR A 631 -41.38 87.02 52.21
C TYR A 631 -40.21 86.06 52.45
N ALA A 632 -40.44 84.78 52.24
CA ALA A 632 -39.41 83.74 52.38
C ALA A 632 -39.39 82.83 51.16
N VAL A 633 -38.18 82.53 50.65
CA VAL A 633 -38.01 81.50 49.61
C VAL A 633 -38.03 80.12 50.28
N THR A 634 -38.98 79.28 49.89
CA THR A 634 -39.20 77.96 50.50
C THR A 634 -38.58 76.83 49.68
N SER A 635 -38.49 76.99 48.35
CA SER A 635 -37.73 76.06 47.52
C SER A 635 -37.10 76.75 46.32
N VAL A 636 -35.94 76.28 45.91
CA VAL A 636 -35.25 76.71 44.70
C VAL A 636 -34.76 75.48 43.95
N SER A 637 -34.99 75.46 42.66
CA SER A 637 -34.47 74.48 41.72
C SER A 637 -33.78 75.17 40.57
N ASP A 638 -32.78 74.52 40.02
CA ASP A 638 -32.09 74.91 38.81
C ASP A 638 -32.24 73.80 37.75
N LYS A 639 -31.45 73.86 36.67
CA LYS A 639 -31.49 72.86 35.60
C LYS A 639 -31.32 71.42 36.08
N PHE A 640 -30.57 71.19 37.16
CA PHE A 640 -30.15 69.85 37.60
C PHE A 640 -30.70 69.48 38.97
N CYS A 641 -30.77 70.46 39.88
CA CYS A 641 -30.92 70.22 41.31
C CYS A 641 -32.05 71.04 41.92
N ARG A 642 -32.60 70.55 43.04
CA ARG A 642 -33.65 71.23 43.81
C ARG A 642 -33.34 71.15 45.30
N TYR A 643 -33.58 72.27 45.99
CA TYR A 643 -33.50 72.36 47.43
C TYR A 643 -34.78 73.00 48.02
N PRO A 644 -35.39 72.40 49.07
CA PRO A 644 -35.10 71.07 49.60
C PRO A 644 -35.47 69.97 48.57
N PRO A 645 -34.86 68.77 48.67
CA PRO A 645 -35.21 67.65 47.81
C PRO A 645 -36.68 67.23 48.00
N ILE A 646 -37.33 66.76 46.94
CA ILE A 646 -38.73 66.32 46.99
C ILE A 646 -38.83 65.08 47.87
N THR A 647 -39.31 65.22 49.10
CA THR A 647 -39.60 64.08 49.98
C THR A 647 -40.80 63.30 49.45
N ARG A 648 -40.66 61.96 49.36
CA ARG A 648 -41.69 61.03 48.83
C ARG A 648 -43.05 61.05 49.56
N THR A 649 -43.19 61.81 50.65
CA THR A 649 -44.40 61.88 51.48
C THR A 649 -45.52 62.79 50.95
N ASN A 650 -45.27 63.67 49.96
CA ASN A 650 -46.30 64.60 49.43
C ASN A 650 -46.86 64.21 48.05
N LYS A 651 -46.76 62.93 47.64
CA LYS A 651 -47.30 62.45 46.35
C LYS A 651 -48.79 62.08 46.38
N ARG A 652 -49.53 62.43 47.43
CA ARG A 652 -50.95 62.04 47.66
C ARG A 652 -51.95 63.20 47.71
N MET A 653 -51.57 64.43 47.36
CA MET A 653 -52.48 65.58 47.35
C MET A 653 -52.53 66.32 46.00
N ILE A 654 -52.11 65.67 44.91
CA ILE A 654 -52.38 66.15 43.54
C ILE A 654 -52.62 64.92 42.67
N GLU A 655 -53.81 64.33 42.82
CA GLU A 655 -54.57 63.63 41.78
C GLU A 655 -56.05 63.96 42.00
#